data_AF-F4QKF2-F1
#
_entry.id   AF-F4QKF2-F1
#
_cell.length_a   1.000
_cell.length_b   1.000
_cell.length_c   1.000
_cell.angle_alpha   90.00
_cell.angle_beta   90.00
_cell.angle_gamma   90.00
#
_symmetry.space_group_name_H-M   'P 1'
#
loop_
_entity.id
_entity.type
_entity.pdbx_description
1 polymer ?
#
loop_
_entity_poly.entity_id
_entity_poly.type
_entity_poly.pdbx_seq_one_letter_code
_entity_poly.pdbx_strand_id
1 'polypeptide(L)'
;MTHLPLLAFALALLASPSAAETVQPVAGQGWWAFSPPEDRFDPASKLDLRYLNEAYAGEHGFIRLSEDGESFVRADGEAIRFWGGTVSAEGSHEDIDRMARFLAKRGVNMVRWHGNLAPTDRRDSQITDINEKALDQLFYLIAAMKKEGIYVTVSPYWAFFDRMHDDSGARTQPNWPLPRNPEANSTTGLLFYDPLMIEAYRSWMDALFLRENPYTGKALREEPAVAVFQIQNEDSLLFWTFNTIQGADRDQLEQEFGDWLKQKYATLEAAKTAWDGAEATGAPSPDRPDKGMMALPNIYELTQGQPVGGLGKRDADTTEFLTRTMYRFNRGMQHWLRYELAVTSLINAGNWRTASMERLNDAERYSYTSTDIIAVNRYVTGRHESDTAGWAIKTGDRYTDVSTLTDPGSFPLAVKQPTGHPMMVTESLWVPPTAYESEAPFLISAMQSIAGVDAYYWFHLGGKGAWDQPRSANGYMPSIGKWIANSPMTLGQFPAAALIYRQGYIDPAPVAVSEHRTLDELWRRDVSLIAEEGGFDPNRDGVPYAKGGAGTVSPLAFLTGPVKVTYASTANDNVIDLAKQMKPGAVTSLGGALIWNYADGIARLDTPKAQGVSGFLSKQREFALSDVEIVSDNAYATVLVASLDGMPLRASRKVLIQVGTQARPTGWVDTDATWTDPDGKTVTGRQVANHGGAPWLVADSQFSIRLTNRSLKRATLLDANGMASGTVEMASAANGPRITLPVNSLYILLEP
;
A
#
# COMPACT_ATOMS: atom_id res chain seq x y z
N MET A 1 -32.50 -29.49 -18.24
CA MET A 1 -33.07 -29.96 -16.96
C MET A 1 -32.11 -30.97 -16.35
N THR A 2 -31.28 -30.52 -15.42
CA THR A 2 -30.63 -31.34 -14.38
C THR A 2 -30.20 -30.35 -13.31
N HIS A 3 -30.81 -30.50 -12.14
CA HIS A 3 -30.73 -29.60 -11.00
C HIS A 3 -29.30 -29.52 -10.45
N LEU A 4 -28.68 -28.34 -10.47
CA LEU A 4 -27.61 -28.02 -9.52
C LEU A 4 -28.27 -27.51 -8.23
N PRO A 5 -27.89 -28.02 -7.04
CA PRO A 5 -28.46 -27.55 -5.80
C PRO A 5 -27.91 -26.16 -5.48
N LEU A 6 -28.80 -25.20 -5.25
CA LEU A 6 -28.55 -24.08 -4.36
C LEU A 6 -28.03 -24.66 -3.04
N LEU A 7 -26.77 -24.44 -2.69
CA LEU A 7 -26.34 -24.51 -1.30
C LEU A 7 -26.28 -23.09 -0.74
N ALA A 8 -27.04 -22.92 0.32
CA ALA A 8 -27.40 -21.66 0.91
C ALA A 8 -26.21 -20.94 1.56
N PHE A 9 -26.27 -19.62 1.40
CA PHE A 9 -25.71 -18.60 2.26
C PHE A 9 -25.95 -18.88 3.77
N ALA A 10 -25.04 -18.35 4.58
CA ALA A 10 -25.11 -18.08 6.02
C ALA A 10 -24.88 -19.26 6.98
N LEU A 11 -23.70 -19.29 7.60
CA LEU A 11 -23.49 -18.78 8.95
C LEU A 11 -21.98 -18.77 9.24
N ALA A 12 -21.30 -17.66 8.91
CA ALA A 12 -20.11 -17.32 9.68
C ALA A 12 -20.63 -16.77 11.00
N LEU A 13 -20.73 -17.63 12.02
CA LEU A 13 -20.66 -17.14 13.39
C LEU A 13 -19.32 -16.40 13.47
N LEU A 14 -19.38 -15.08 13.37
CA LEU A 14 -18.31 -14.20 13.82
C LEU A 14 -18.07 -14.59 15.26
N ALA A 15 -17.06 -15.44 15.52
CA ALA A 15 -16.43 -15.43 16.81
C ALA A 15 -16.09 -13.95 17.03
N SER A 16 -16.71 -13.31 18.01
CA SER A 16 -16.28 -11.98 18.42
C SER A 16 -14.77 -12.07 18.57
N PRO A 17 -13.98 -11.27 17.84
CA PRO A 17 -12.54 -11.28 18.03
C PRO A 17 -12.32 -11.11 19.53
N SER A 18 -11.65 -12.08 20.15
CA SER A 18 -11.25 -11.94 21.54
C SER A 18 -10.55 -10.59 21.62
N ALA A 19 -11.02 -9.70 22.50
CA ALA A 19 -10.32 -8.45 22.72
C ALA A 19 -8.85 -8.78 22.98
N ALA A 20 -7.94 -8.06 22.31
CA ALA A 20 -6.52 -8.21 22.57
C ALA A 20 -6.28 -8.07 24.08
N GLU A 21 -5.45 -8.95 24.65
CA GLU A 21 -5.16 -8.91 26.08
C GLU A 21 -4.61 -7.54 26.49
N THR A 22 -4.90 -7.14 27.71
CA THR A 22 -4.37 -5.88 28.24
C THR A 22 -2.86 -5.89 28.28
N VAL A 23 -2.23 -4.92 27.62
CA VAL A 23 -0.77 -4.83 27.54
C VAL A 23 -0.26 -3.71 28.43
N GLN A 24 0.55 -4.09 29.41
CA GLN A 24 1.38 -3.18 30.21
C GLN A 24 2.83 -3.64 30.09
N PRO A 25 3.58 -3.16 29.07
CA PRO A 25 4.91 -3.65 28.80
C PRO A 25 5.87 -3.12 29.87
N VAL A 26 6.61 -4.03 30.52
CA VAL A 26 7.59 -3.72 31.57
C VAL A 26 8.92 -4.39 31.23
N ALA A 27 9.97 -3.58 31.05
CA ALA A 27 11.29 -4.08 30.74
C ALA A 27 11.80 -5.08 31.80
N GLY A 28 12.31 -6.23 31.34
CA GLY A 28 12.75 -7.34 32.18
C GLY A 28 11.63 -8.25 32.70
N GLN A 29 10.37 -8.00 32.32
CA GLN A 29 9.21 -8.83 32.70
C GLN A 29 8.44 -9.27 31.45
N GLY A 30 9.06 -10.08 30.59
CA GLY A 30 8.47 -10.51 29.32
C GLY A 30 8.65 -9.51 28.18
N TRP A 31 9.38 -8.41 28.40
CA TRP A 31 9.67 -7.36 27.43
C TRP A 31 11.10 -6.85 27.59
N TRP A 32 11.71 -6.39 26.50
CA TRP A 32 13.04 -5.78 26.49
C TRP A 32 13.04 -4.44 25.72
N ALA A 33 13.94 -3.54 26.11
CA ALA A 33 14.03 -2.22 25.52
C ALA A 33 14.75 -2.26 24.16
N PHE A 34 14.08 -1.77 23.11
CA PHE A 34 14.66 -1.62 21.78
C PHE A 34 15.35 -0.25 21.66
N SER A 35 16.63 -0.25 22.03
CA SER A 35 17.50 0.93 21.98
C SER A 35 18.77 0.63 21.18
N PRO A 36 18.66 0.36 19.86
CA PRO A 36 19.82 0.11 19.05
C PRO A 36 20.72 1.36 19.00
N PRO A 37 22.05 1.20 18.96
CA PRO A 37 22.92 2.32 18.66
C PRO A 37 22.64 2.84 17.25
N GLU A 38 23.08 4.06 16.98
CA GLU A 38 23.12 4.59 15.61
C GLU A 38 23.91 3.65 14.70
N ASP A 39 23.38 3.36 13.51
CA ASP A 39 24.03 2.48 12.54
C ASP A 39 25.20 3.23 11.88
N ARG A 40 26.42 2.77 12.16
CA ARG A 40 27.64 3.33 11.57
C ARG A 40 28.01 2.70 10.23
N PHE A 41 27.19 1.78 9.73
CA PHE A 41 27.42 1.01 8.50
C PHE A 41 28.78 0.31 8.49
N ASP A 42 29.17 -0.21 9.66
CA ASP A 42 30.45 -0.90 9.85
C ASP A 42 30.55 -2.13 8.93
N PRO A 43 31.63 -2.29 8.15
CA PRO A 43 31.81 -3.43 7.24
C PRO A 43 31.90 -4.79 7.96
N ALA A 44 32.09 -4.81 9.29
CA ALA A 44 32.01 -6.02 10.09
C ALA A 44 30.56 -6.50 10.34
N SER A 45 29.54 -5.72 9.95
CA SER A 45 28.15 -6.13 9.99
C SER A 45 27.96 -7.45 9.24
N LYS A 46 27.26 -8.38 9.89
CA LYS A 46 26.96 -9.72 9.34
C LYS A 46 25.68 -9.75 8.53
N LEU A 47 24.86 -8.71 8.66
CA LEU A 47 23.60 -8.56 7.95
C LEU A 47 23.55 -7.18 7.32
N ASP A 48 23.99 -7.13 6.06
CA ASP A 48 23.92 -5.95 5.21
C ASP A 48 23.47 -6.37 3.83
N LEU A 49 22.24 -6.02 3.47
CA LEU A 49 21.61 -6.43 2.22
C LEU A 49 21.85 -5.47 1.06
N ARG A 50 22.74 -4.47 1.21
CA ARG A 50 23.08 -3.54 0.13
C ARG A 50 23.54 -4.26 -1.13
N TYR A 51 24.18 -5.42 -1.01
CA TYR A 51 24.62 -6.22 -2.16
C TYR A 51 23.47 -6.71 -3.06
N LEU A 52 22.21 -6.69 -2.60
CA LEU A 52 21.05 -7.03 -3.42
C LEU A 52 20.74 -5.93 -4.45
N ASN A 53 21.17 -4.70 -4.21
CA ASN A 53 20.94 -3.57 -5.12
C ASN A 53 22.06 -3.51 -6.16
N GLU A 54 21.75 -2.93 -7.32
CA GLU A 54 22.75 -2.53 -8.33
C GLU A 54 23.85 -1.65 -7.71
N ALA A 55 25.00 -1.53 -8.38
CA ALA A 55 26.07 -0.65 -7.90
C ALA A 55 25.60 0.80 -7.74
N TYR A 56 24.70 1.22 -8.61
CA TYR A 56 23.90 2.44 -8.49
C TYR A 56 22.58 2.23 -9.24
N ALA A 57 21.52 2.99 -8.90
CA ALA A 57 20.22 2.77 -9.51
C ALA A 57 20.25 3.16 -10.98
N GLY A 58 19.84 2.23 -11.85
CA GLY A 58 19.86 2.43 -13.29
C GLY A 58 21.22 2.13 -13.91
N GLU A 59 22.00 1.25 -13.28
CA GLU A 59 23.28 0.73 -13.79
C GLU A 59 23.14 0.19 -15.22
N HIS A 60 22.03 -0.50 -15.49
CA HIS A 60 21.74 -1.08 -16.80
C HIS A 60 20.91 -0.15 -17.71
N GLY A 61 20.43 0.99 -17.19
CA GLY A 61 19.49 1.90 -17.86
C GLY A 61 18.12 1.94 -17.19
N PHE A 62 17.15 2.55 -17.87
CA PHE A 62 15.77 2.70 -17.35
C PHE A 62 15.10 1.35 -17.14
N ILE A 63 14.30 1.26 -16.07
CA ILE A 63 13.38 0.15 -15.86
C ILE A 63 12.36 0.10 -16.99
N ARG A 64 12.01 -1.11 -17.42
CA ARG A 64 11.05 -1.38 -18.50
C ARG A 64 9.98 -2.35 -18.01
N LEU A 65 8.93 -2.47 -18.81
CA LEU A 65 7.96 -3.55 -18.64
C LEU A 65 8.51 -4.85 -19.24
N SER A 66 8.10 -5.98 -18.68
CA SER A 66 8.27 -7.30 -19.30
C SER A 66 7.57 -7.38 -20.66
N GLU A 67 7.85 -8.43 -21.44
CA GLU A 67 7.29 -8.61 -22.79
C GLU A 67 5.75 -8.65 -22.80
N ASP A 68 5.14 -9.23 -21.76
CA ASP A 68 3.69 -9.25 -21.56
C ASP A 68 3.11 -7.95 -20.97
N GLY A 69 3.98 -7.02 -20.55
CA GLY A 69 3.58 -5.76 -19.91
C GLY A 69 3.23 -5.88 -18.43
N GLU A 70 3.31 -7.07 -17.82
CA GLU A 70 2.70 -7.33 -16.50
C GLU A 70 3.68 -7.26 -15.32
N SER A 71 4.96 -7.01 -15.56
CA SER A 71 5.98 -6.92 -14.51
C SER A 71 7.14 -5.99 -14.90
N PHE A 72 8.09 -5.80 -13.99
CA PHE A 72 9.26 -4.95 -14.23
C PHE A 72 10.50 -5.75 -14.61
N VAL A 73 11.24 -5.24 -15.59
CA VAL A 73 12.57 -5.72 -15.96
C VAL A 73 13.57 -4.58 -15.98
N ARG A 74 14.83 -4.91 -15.69
CA ARG A 74 15.96 -4.02 -15.94
C ARG A 74 16.19 -3.87 -17.43
N ALA A 75 16.99 -2.89 -17.82
CA ALA A 75 17.28 -2.63 -19.23
C ALA A 75 18.12 -3.73 -19.92
N ASP A 76 18.73 -4.66 -19.17
CA ASP A 76 19.37 -5.88 -19.67
C ASP A 76 18.40 -7.06 -19.87
N GLY A 77 17.13 -6.91 -19.47
CA GLY A 77 16.08 -7.92 -19.57
C GLY A 77 15.91 -8.80 -18.33
N GLU A 78 16.74 -8.65 -17.29
CA GLU A 78 16.54 -9.40 -16.05
C GLU A 78 15.37 -8.86 -15.23
N ALA A 79 14.59 -9.75 -14.64
CA ALA A 79 13.47 -9.37 -13.77
C ALA A 79 13.96 -8.57 -12.55
N ILE A 80 13.21 -7.54 -12.17
CA ILE A 80 13.46 -6.78 -10.95
C ILE A 80 12.19 -6.72 -10.10
N ARG A 81 12.36 -6.92 -8.80
CA ARG A 81 11.27 -6.94 -7.81
C ARG A 81 11.47 -5.83 -6.81
N PHE A 82 10.47 -4.98 -6.61
CA PHE A 82 10.61 -3.78 -5.79
C PHE A 82 10.08 -3.99 -4.37
N TRP A 83 11.00 -3.94 -3.41
CA TRP A 83 10.71 -3.80 -1.99
C TRP A 83 10.91 -2.32 -1.64
N GLY A 84 9.80 -1.59 -1.57
CA GLY A 84 9.82 -0.13 -1.57
C GLY A 84 9.35 0.51 -0.28
N GLY A 85 9.50 1.83 -0.16
CA GLY A 85 8.83 2.59 0.89
C GLY A 85 8.74 4.07 0.59
N THR A 86 7.82 4.74 1.27
CA THR A 86 7.62 6.18 1.10
C THR A 86 8.56 6.95 2.02
N VAL A 87 9.26 7.95 1.50
CA VAL A 87 10.25 8.75 2.23
C VAL A 87 9.99 10.24 2.04
N SER A 88 10.47 11.04 2.99
CA SER A 88 10.57 12.49 2.84
C SER A 88 11.90 12.87 2.20
N ALA A 89 11.91 13.96 1.41
CA ALA A 89 13.13 14.60 0.94
C ALA A 89 13.62 15.73 1.88
N GLU A 90 12.94 15.93 3.01
CA GLU A 90 13.31 16.94 3.99
C GLU A 90 14.46 16.45 4.89
N GLY A 91 15.43 17.32 5.12
CA GLY A 91 16.58 17.04 5.97
C GLY A 91 17.83 17.70 5.41
N SER A 92 18.95 17.51 6.10
CA SER A 92 20.26 17.83 5.54
C SER A 92 20.66 16.79 4.50
N HIS A 93 21.61 17.14 3.64
CA HIS A 93 22.22 16.18 2.71
C HIS A 93 22.77 14.94 3.42
N GLU A 94 23.37 15.11 4.60
CA GLU A 94 23.86 14.00 5.41
C GLU A 94 22.73 13.08 5.88
N ASP A 95 21.59 13.63 6.30
CA ASP A 95 20.43 12.84 6.72
C ASP A 95 19.92 11.97 5.56
N ILE A 96 19.87 12.52 4.35
CA ILE A 96 19.38 11.82 3.15
C ILE A 96 20.39 10.78 2.65
N ASP A 97 21.70 11.08 2.63
CA ASP A 97 22.75 10.09 2.31
C ASP A 97 22.72 8.93 3.32
N ARG A 98 22.58 9.23 4.61
CA ARG A 98 22.43 8.22 5.68
C ARG A 98 21.17 7.40 5.51
N MET A 99 20.03 8.04 5.18
CA MET A 99 18.78 7.34 4.89
C MET A 99 18.93 6.36 3.74
N ALA A 100 19.51 6.78 2.62
CA ALA A 100 19.74 5.89 1.48
C ALA A 100 20.52 4.64 1.89
N ARG A 101 21.62 4.81 2.64
CA ARG A 101 22.45 3.70 3.09
C ARG A 101 21.73 2.80 4.10
N PHE A 102 21.00 3.40 5.04
CA PHE A 102 20.22 2.72 6.07
C PHE A 102 19.13 1.82 5.48
N LEU A 103 18.43 2.30 4.45
CA LEU A 103 17.40 1.55 3.74
C LEU A 103 17.99 0.44 2.87
N ALA A 104 19.06 0.72 2.11
CA ALA A 104 19.70 -0.28 1.27
C ALA A 104 20.26 -1.45 2.09
N LYS A 105 20.85 -1.16 3.25
CA LYS A 105 21.30 -2.18 4.22
C LYS A 105 20.20 -3.16 4.65
N ARG A 106 18.93 -2.70 4.63
CA ARG A 106 17.75 -3.46 5.05
C ARG A 106 16.96 -4.04 3.86
N GLY A 107 17.53 -3.99 2.66
CA GLY A 107 16.98 -4.66 1.48
C GLY A 107 16.00 -3.81 0.66
N VAL A 108 15.87 -2.51 0.94
CA VAL A 108 15.07 -1.59 0.11
C VAL A 108 15.81 -1.29 -1.20
N ASN A 109 15.10 -1.35 -2.33
CA ASN A 109 15.62 -0.98 -3.66
C ASN A 109 14.73 0.00 -4.43
N MET A 110 13.66 0.49 -3.80
CA MET A 110 12.79 1.51 -4.35
C MET A 110 12.36 2.45 -3.23
N VAL A 111 12.28 3.74 -3.50
CA VAL A 111 11.57 4.67 -2.63
C VAL A 111 10.58 5.50 -3.42
N ARG A 112 9.48 5.89 -2.78
CA ARG A 112 8.57 6.90 -3.30
C ARG A 112 8.79 8.21 -2.59
N TRP A 113 9.08 9.26 -3.36
CA TRP A 113 8.95 10.62 -2.86
C TRP A 113 7.50 11.04 -3.03
N HIS A 114 6.79 11.11 -1.90
CA HIS A 114 5.46 11.69 -1.84
C HIS A 114 5.59 13.16 -1.44
N GLY A 115 5.55 14.06 -2.42
CA GLY A 115 5.71 15.50 -2.20
C GLY A 115 4.79 16.34 -3.07
N ASN A 116 5.08 17.63 -3.13
CA ASN A 116 4.28 18.59 -3.86
C ASN A 116 5.16 19.68 -4.48
N LEU A 117 5.09 19.85 -5.81
CA LEU A 117 5.80 20.89 -6.54
C LEU A 117 4.96 22.16 -6.74
N ALA A 118 3.66 22.11 -6.46
CA ALA A 118 2.81 23.30 -6.51
C ALA A 118 3.36 24.37 -5.55
N PRO A 119 3.41 25.65 -5.94
CA PRO A 119 4.13 26.70 -5.21
C PRO A 119 3.29 27.24 -4.04
N THR A 120 2.98 26.36 -3.09
CA THR A 120 2.21 26.65 -1.87
C THR A 120 3.09 27.14 -0.73
N ASP A 121 4.38 27.38 -0.94
CA ASP A 121 5.31 27.84 0.10
C ASP A 121 5.24 29.37 0.33
N ARG A 122 4.59 30.12 -0.56
CA ARG A 122 4.44 31.57 -0.49
C ARG A 122 3.10 32.06 -1.07
N ARG A 123 2.57 33.16 -0.54
CA ARG A 123 1.25 33.70 -0.92
C ARG A 123 1.24 34.48 -2.24
N ASP A 124 2.40 34.99 -2.65
CA ASP A 124 2.57 35.81 -3.85
C ASP A 124 2.93 34.99 -5.11
N SER A 125 2.90 33.65 -5.01
CA SER A 125 3.17 32.77 -6.15
C SER A 125 2.05 32.84 -7.19
N GLN A 126 2.45 32.80 -8.45
CA GLN A 126 1.56 32.51 -9.57
C GLN A 126 1.31 31.01 -9.62
N ILE A 127 0.17 30.59 -10.18
CA ILE A 127 -0.20 29.17 -10.28
C ILE A 127 0.82 28.36 -11.10
N THR A 128 1.55 29.01 -12.02
CA THR A 128 2.59 28.39 -12.85
C THR A 128 3.99 28.43 -12.24
N ASP A 129 4.20 29.11 -11.10
CA ASP A 129 5.48 29.08 -10.37
C ASP A 129 5.74 27.66 -9.83
N ILE A 130 6.96 27.35 -9.42
CA ILE A 130 7.31 26.05 -8.79
C ILE A 130 7.85 26.25 -7.38
N ASN A 131 7.60 25.28 -6.50
CA ASN A 131 8.29 25.19 -5.22
C ASN A 131 9.77 24.79 -5.43
N GLU A 132 10.65 25.79 -5.54
CA GLU A 132 12.09 25.60 -5.80
C GLU A 132 12.78 24.78 -4.70
N LYS A 133 12.34 24.92 -3.45
CA LYS A 133 12.87 24.13 -2.32
C LYS A 133 12.53 22.65 -2.48
N ALA A 134 11.29 22.33 -2.80
CA ALA A 134 10.86 20.95 -3.00
C ALA A 134 11.57 20.30 -4.20
N LEU A 135 11.80 21.05 -5.27
CA LEU A 135 12.53 20.59 -6.44
C LEU A 135 13.99 20.23 -6.10
N ASP A 136 14.70 21.13 -5.41
CA ASP A 136 16.10 20.91 -4.99
C ASP A 136 16.22 19.70 -4.05
N GLN A 137 15.32 19.59 -3.07
CA GLN A 137 15.25 18.44 -2.16
C GLN A 137 15.03 17.12 -2.90
N LEU A 138 14.10 17.09 -3.87
CA LEU A 138 13.88 15.92 -4.71
C LEU A 138 15.13 15.58 -5.55
N PHE A 139 15.77 16.59 -6.14
CA PHE A 139 16.98 16.40 -6.92
C PHE A 139 18.10 15.77 -6.09
N TYR A 140 18.30 16.23 -4.86
CA TYR A 140 19.27 15.63 -3.96
C TYR A 140 18.87 14.21 -3.53
N LEU A 141 17.60 13.98 -3.20
CA LEU A 141 17.08 12.66 -2.86
C LEU A 141 17.38 11.63 -3.96
N ILE A 142 17.13 11.98 -5.22
CA ILE A 142 17.44 11.13 -6.38
C ILE A 142 18.93 10.80 -6.42
N ALA A 143 19.81 11.79 -6.23
CA ALA A 143 21.25 11.59 -6.25
C ALA A 143 21.73 10.65 -5.12
N ALA A 144 21.21 10.82 -3.91
CA ALA A 144 21.56 9.99 -2.76
C ALA A 144 21.07 8.54 -2.92
N MET A 145 19.80 8.35 -3.30
CA MET A 145 19.22 7.02 -3.51
C MET A 145 19.91 6.26 -4.65
N LYS A 146 20.28 6.98 -5.71
CA LYS A 146 21.04 6.43 -6.83
C LYS A 146 22.36 5.80 -6.39
N LYS A 147 23.15 6.46 -5.54
CA LYS A 147 24.43 5.91 -5.02
C LYS A 147 24.26 4.55 -4.35
N GLU A 148 23.11 4.33 -3.71
CA GLU A 148 22.82 3.11 -2.95
C GLU A 148 22.01 2.06 -3.75
N GLY A 149 21.88 2.25 -5.06
CA GLY A 149 21.14 1.32 -5.92
C GLY A 149 19.64 1.29 -5.65
N ILE A 150 19.10 2.38 -5.08
CA ILE A 150 17.67 2.54 -4.78
C ILE A 150 17.04 3.39 -5.90
N TYR A 151 16.07 2.82 -6.61
CA TYR A 151 15.27 3.54 -7.60
C TYR A 151 14.26 4.47 -6.94
N VAL A 152 13.82 5.50 -7.66
CA VAL A 152 12.86 6.49 -7.16
C VAL A 152 11.57 6.47 -7.99
N THR A 153 10.45 6.41 -7.28
CA THR A 153 9.12 6.80 -7.76
C THR A 153 8.87 8.25 -7.39
N VAL A 154 8.68 9.10 -8.39
CA VAL A 154 8.42 10.53 -8.20
C VAL A 154 6.91 10.77 -8.24
N SER A 155 6.34 11.22 -7.12
CA SER A 155 4.93 11.62 -6.98
C SER A 155 4.87 13.11 -6.59
N PRO A 156 4.88 14.04 -7.58
CA PRO A 156 5.10 15.46 -7.34
C PRO A 156 3.83 16.28 -7.13
N TYR A 157 2.66 15.66 -7.19
CA TYR A 157 1.38 16.33 -7.08
C TYR A 157 0.45 15.57 -6.15
N TRP A 158 -0.04 16.24 -5.12
CA TRP A 158 -1.06 15.72 -4.21
C TRP A 158 -2.32 16.56 -4.32
N ALA A 159 -3.45 15.97 -4.68
CA ALA A 159 -4.68 16.70 -4.98
C ALA A 159 -5.24 17.55 -3.82
N PHE A 160 -4.75 17.33 -2.60
CA PHE A 160 -5.12 18.08 -1.40
C PHE A 160 -4.04 19.07 -0.94
N PHE A 161 -3.12 19.48 -1.81
CA PHE A 161 -2.09 20.47 -1.47
C PHE A 161 -2.68 21.79 -0.91
N ASP A 162 -3.92 22.13 -1.26
CA ASP A 162 -4.66 23.28 -0.74
C ASP A 162 -4.97 23.21 0.78
N ARG A 163 -4.78 22.03 1.38
CA ARG A 163 -4.85 21.77 2.82
C ARG A 163 -3.51 21.92 3.53
N MET A 164 -2.43 22.18 2.80
CA MET A 164 -1.12 22.43 3.42
C MET A 164 -1.15 23.75 4.21
N HIS A 165 -0.43 23.75 5.32
CA HIS A 165 -0.28 24.89 6.23
C HIS A 165 1.19 25.31 6.27
N ASP A 166 1.44 26.61 6.44
CA ASP A 166 2.79 27.09 6.73
C ASP A 166 3.19 26.75 8.19
N ASP A 167 4.43 27.06 8.56
CA ASP A 167 4.96 26.82 9.92
C ASP A 167 4.16 27.56 11.01
N SER A 168 3.32 28.54 10.65
CA SER A 168 2.43 29.25 11.58
C SER A 168 1.04 28.61 11.69
N GLY A 169 0.78 27.52 10.96
CA GLY A 169 -0.52 26.87 10.87
C GLY A 169 -1.52 27.62 9.98
N ALA A 170 -1.11 28.69 9.29
CA ALA A 170 -1.99 29.39 8.36
C ALA A 170 -2.05 28.63 7.04
N ARG A 171 -3.23 28.54 6.43
CA ARG A 171 -3.34 27.97 5.09
C ARG A 171 -2.51 28.82 4.13
N THR A 172 -1.67 28.14 3.37
CA THR A 172 -0.92 28.75 2.28
C THR A 172 -1.80 28.79 1.05
N GLN A 173 -2.90 29.55 1.08
CA GLN A 173 -3.73 29.74 -0.10
C GLN A 173 -3.12 30.87 -0.93
N PRO A 174 -2.48 30.56 -2.07
CA PRO A 174 -1.90 31.57 -2.91
C PRO A 174 -3.03 32.36 -3.61
N ASN A 175 -2.72 33.53 -4.17
CA ASN A 175 -3.70 34.33 -4.92
C ASN A 175 -3.99 33.75 -6.31
N TRP A 176 -4.43 32.50 -6.38
CA TRP A 176 -4.77 31.83 -7.63
C TRP A 176 -6.24 32.06 -7.99
N PRO A 177 -6.58 32.05 -9.28
CA PRO A 177 -7.96 32.16 -9.74
C PRO A 177 -8.75 30.83 -9.65
N LEU A 178 -8.19 29.81 -8.98
CA LEU A 178 -8.79 28.50 -8.75
C LEU A 178 -8.82 28.17 -7.24
N PRO A 179 -9.87 27.49 -6.74
CA PRO A 179 -11.13 27.21 -7.43
C PRO A 179 -11.88 28.51 -7.76
N ARG A 180 -12.69 28.51 -8.83
CA ARG A 180 -13.43 29.72 -9.24
C ARG A 180 -14.59 30.05 -8.32
N ASN A 181 -15.06 29.06 -7.56
CA ASN A 181 -16.03 29.29 -6.50
C ASN A 181 -15.31 29.79 -5.22
N PRO A 182 -15.55 31.04 -4.77
CA PRO A 182 -14.91 31.56 -3.55
C PRO A 182 -15.30 30.83 -2.26
N GLU A 183 -16.41 30.08 -2.28
CA GLU A 183 -16.84 29.22 -1.16
C GLU A 183 -16.22 27.82 -1.22
N ALA A 184 -15.68 27.42 -2.37
CA ALA A 184 -14.94 26.17 -2.49
C ALA A 184 -13.54 26.33 -1.88
N ASN A 185 -13.10 25.28 -1.18
CA ASN A 185 -11.84 25.29 -0.45
C ASN A 185 -10.86 24.23 -0.96
N SER A 186 -11.11 23.64 -2.14
CA SER A 186 -10.28 22.59 -2.70
C SER A 186 -10.24 22.61 -4.22
N THR A 187 -9.12 22.14 -4.78
CA THR A 187 -8.88 22.00 -6.23
C THR A 187 -8.97 20.55 -6.73
N THR A 188 -9.40 19.61 -5.88
CA THR A 188 -9.59 18.21 -6.23
C THR A 188 -10.48 18.05 -7.47
N GLY A 189 -10.07 17.19 -8.39
CA GLY A 189 -10.78 16.91 -9.63
C GLY A 189 -10.51 17.89 -10.77
N LEU A 190 -10.03 19.11 -10.49
CA LEU A 190 -9.80 20.13 -11.53
C LEU A 190 -8.68 19.74 -12.49
N LEU A 191 -7.67 18.99 -12.04
CA LEU A 191 -6.56 18.56 -12.89
C LEU A 191 -7.03 17.73 -14.11
N PHE A 192 -8.18 17.06 -14.02
CA PHE A 192 -8.68 16.21 -15.12
C PHE A 192 -9.29 16.97 -16.30
N TYR A 193 -9.71 18.22 -16.12
CA TYR A 193 -10.47 18.94 -17.16
C TYR A 193 -10.23 20.45 -17.21
N ASP A 194 -9.78 21.07 -16.12
CA ASP A 194 -9.57 22.51 -16.08
C ASP A 194 -8.30 22.92 -16.84
N PRO A 195 -8.40 23.73 -17.93
CA PRO A 195 -7.24 24.08 -18.73
C PRO A 195 -6.15 24.84 -17.97
N LEU A 196 -6.53 25.68 -17.01
CA LEU A 196 -5.58 26.47 -16.23
C LEU A 196 -4.84 25.59 -15.21
N MET A 197 -5.54 24.66 -14.57
CA MET A 197 -4.92 23.67 -13.68
C MET A 197 -3.97 22.75 -14.45
N ILE A 198 -4.35 22.32 -15.67
CA ILE A 198 -3.52 21.51 -16.54
C ILE A 198 -2.27 22.27 -17.00
N GLU A 199 -2.41 23.55 -17.38
CA GLU A 199 -1.28 24.41 -17.75
C GLU A 199 -0.30 24.60 -16.59
N ALA A 200 -0.82 24.87 -15.38
CA ALA A 200 -0.01 24.98 -14.18
C ALA A 200 0.77 23.69 -13.90
N TYR A 201 0.10 22.54 -13.94
CA TYR A 201 0.74 21.24 -13.78
C TYR A 201 1.85 21.01 -14.80
N ARG A 202 1.60 21.34 -16.08
CA ARG A 202 2.61 21.23 -17.14
C ARG A 202 3.83 22.12 -16.88
N SER A 203 3.63 23.36 -16.42
CA SER A 203 4.74 24.25 -16.03
C SER A 203 5.63 23.63 -14.95
N TRP A 204 5.02 23.01 -13.93
CA TRP A 204 5.76 22.33 -12.86
C TRP A 204 6.54 21.12 -13.39
N MET A 205 5.94 20.35 -14.30
CA MET A 205 6.56 19.18 -14.89
C MET A 205 7.67 19.53 -15.89
N ASP A 206 7.55 20.65 -16.63
CA ASP A 206 8.63 21.19 -17.45
C ASP A 206 9.87 21.48 -16.59
N ALA A 207 9.68 22.18 -15.47
CA ALA A 207 10.75 22.46 -14.53
C ALA A 207 11.36 21.17 -13.95
N LEU A 208 10.53 20.17 -13.60
CA LEU A 208 10.99 18.89 -13.08
C LEU A 208 11.83 18.09 -14.10
N PHE A 209 11.39 17.99 -15.34
CA PHE A 209 11.98 17.09 -16.33
C PHE A 209 13.05 17.71 -17.21
N LEU A 210 13.06 19.03 -17.37
CA LEU A 210 13.97 19.73 -18.29
C LEU A 210 15.14 20.43 -17.59
N ARG A 211 14.98 20.84 -16.32
CA ARG A 211 16.10 21.42 -15.57
C ARG A 211 17.10 20.32 -15.23
N GLU A 212 18.38 20.66 -15.36
CA GLU A 212 19.46 19.76 -14.96
C GLU A 212 19.46 19.61 -13.44
N ASN A 213 19.47 18.37 -12.95
CA ASN A 213 19.70 18.08 -11.54
C ASN A 213 21.18 18.36 -11.22
N PRO A 214 21.49 19.36 -10.38
CA PRO A 214 22.88 19.78 -10.11
C PRO A 214 23.70 18.71 -9.37
N TYR A 215 23.04 17.71 -8.78
CA TYR A 215 23.69 16.64 -8.02
C TYR A 215 23.98 15.39 -8.86
N THR A 216 23.33 15.23 -10.02
CA THR A 216 23.60 14.12 -10.96
C THR A 216 24.14 14.58 -12.32
N GLY A 217 24.04 15.88 -12.64
CA GLY A 217 24.42 16.45 -13.94
C GLY A 217 23.48 16.02 -15.07
N LYS A 218 22.25 15.62 -14.74
CA LYS A 218 21.28 15.09 -15.71
C LYS A 218 19.91 15.71 -15.48
N ALA A 219 19.20 16.02 -16.56
CA ALA A 219 17.76 16.25 -16.47
C ALA A 219 17.04 14.94 -16.12
N LEU A 220 15.89 15.00 -15.43
CA LEU A 220 15.20 13.78 -14.97
C LEU A 220 14.76 12.86 -16.11
N ARG A 221 14.44 13.42 -17.28
CA ARG A 221 14.11 12.64 -18.48
C ARG A 221 15.26 11.72 -18.94
N GLU A 222 16.49 11.98 -18.49
CA GLU A 222 17.75 11.28 -18.80
C GLU A 222 18.31 10.49 -17.60
N GLU A 223 17.56 10.40 -16.50
CA GLU A 223 17.98 9.80 -15.24
C GLU A 223 17.31 8.43 -14.98
N PRO A 224 17.97 7.31 -15.35
CA PRO A 224 17.53 5.94 -15.06
C PRO A 224 17.19 5.62 -13.61
N ALA A 225 17.73 6.35 -12.63
CA ALA A 225 17.37 6.17 -11.24
C ALA A 225 15.90 6.51 -10.95
N VAL A 226 15.25 7.32 -11.79
CA VAL A 226 13.80 7.55 -11.74
C VAL A 226 13.10 6.45 -12.54
N ALA A 227 12.68 5.40 -11.84
CA ALA A 227 12.02 4.25 -12.45
C ALA A 227 10.56 4.57 -12.82
N VAL A 228 9.85 5.27 -11.93
CA VAL A 228 8.42 5.55 -12.07
C VAL A 228 8.13 7.03 -11.85
N PHE A 229 7.31 7.60 -12.70
CA PHE A 229 6.68 8.90 -12.53
C PHE A 229 5.18 8.72 -12.31
N GLN A 230 4.65 9.21 -11.19
CA GLN A 230 3.23 9.20 -10.87
C GLN A 230 2.64 10.57 -11.20
N ILE A 231 1.63 10.62 -12.08
CA ILE A 231 1.03 11.89 -12.54
C ILE A 231 0.36 12.61 -11.37
N GLN A 232 -0.50 11.94 -10.60
CA GLN A 232 -1.18 12.52 -9.46
C GLN A 232 -1.32 11.53 -8.29
N ASN A 233 -1.43 12.06 -7.07
CA ASN A 233 -1.72 11.30 -5.86
C ASN A 233 -3.11 11.64 -5.30
N GLU A 234 -3.89 10.60 -5.04
CA GLU A 234 -5.20 10.63 -4.35
C GLU A 234 -6.31 11.51 -4.97
N ASP A 235 -6.37 11.61 -6.30
CA ASP A 235 -7.51 12.25 -6.99
C ASP A 235 -8.32 11.27 -7.85
N SER A 236 -9.63 11.54 -7.96
CA SER A 236 -10.55 10.81 -8.82
C SER A 236 -11.89 11.55 -8.95
N LEU A 237 -12.45 11.57 -10.17
CA LEU A 237 -13.84 12.01 -10.42
C LEU A 237 -14.89 10.94 -10.00
N LEU A 238 -14.45 9.75 -9.59
CA LEU A 238 -15.27 8.65 -9.10
C LEU A 238 -15.19 8.48 -7.57
N PHE A 239 -14.62 9.46 -6.86
CA PHE A 239 -14.50 9.49 -5.40
C PHE A 239 -15.39 10.58 -4.77
N TRP A 240 -15.53 10.54 -3.44
CA TRP A 240 -16.39 11.45 -2.67
C TRP A 240 -16.07 12.95 -2.85
N THR A 241 -14.82 13.29 -3.16
CA THR A 241 -14.40 14.67 -3.46
C THR A 241 -15.04 15.23 -4.72
N PHE A 242 -15.56 14.41 -5.63
CA PHE A 242 -16.32 14.90 -6.79
C PHE A 242 -17.46 15.86 -6.40
N ASN A 243 -18.09 15.62 -5.24
CA ASN A 243 -19.19 16.45 -4.75
C ASN A 243 -18.75 17.84 -4.26
N THR A 244 -17.45 18.09 -4.09
CA THR A 244 -16.92 19.42 -3.72
C THR A 244 -16.74 20.35 -4.92
N ILE A 245 -16.79 19.81 -6.14
CA ILE A 245 -16.74 20.59 -7.39
C ILE A 245 -18.08 21.32 -7.54
N GLN A 246 -18.05 22.65 -7.38
CA GLN A 246 -19.25 23.50 -7.33
C GLN A 246 -19.05 24.81 -8.11
N GLY A 247 -20.14 25.56 -8.30
CA GLY A 247 -20.11 26.87 -8.97
C GLY A 247 -19.57 26.80 -10.40
N ALA A 248 -18.77 27.78 -10.79
CA ALA A 248 -18.24 27.90 -12.15
C ALA A 248 -17.39 26.70 -12.59
N ASP A 249 -16.71 26.02 -11.66
CA ASP A 249 -15.91 24.84 -11.97
C ASP A 249 -16.80 23.63 -12.29
N ARG A 250 -17.94 23.49 -11.60
CA ARG A 250 -18.98 22.49 -11.91
C ARG A 250 -19.67 22.79 -13.22
N ASP A 251 -19.99 24.06 -13.45
CA ASP A 251 -20.61 24.54 -14.68
C ASP A 251 -19.80 24.14 -15.92
N GLN A 252 -18.47 24.31 -15.88
CA GLN A 252 -17.60 23.86 -16.97
C GLN A 252 -17.73 22.35 -17.22
N LEU A 253 -17.66 21.53 -16.17
CA LEU A 253 -17.74 20.07 -16.31
C LEU A 253 -19.11 19.60 -16.84
N GLU A 254 -20.20 20.24 -16.41
CA GLU A 254 -21.56 19.98 -16.90
C GLU A 254 -21.76 20.43 -18.36
N GLN A 255 -21.06 21.47 -18.80
CA GLN A 255 -21.00 21.87 -20.20
C GLN A 255 -20.24 20.84 -21.04
N GLU A 256 -19.08 20.36 -20.57
CA GLU A 256 -18.32 19.29 -21.24
C GLU A 256 -19.13 17.99 -21.33
N PHE A 257 -19.92 17.66 -20.29
CA PHE A 257 -20.85 16.54 -20.32
C PHE A 257 -21.93 16.74 -21.40
N GLY A 258 -22.51 17.93 -21.49
CA GLY A 258 -23.45 18.28 -22.54
C GLY A 258 -22.87 18.14 -23.95
N ASP A 259 -21.63 18.58 -24.17
CA ASP A 259 -20.97 18.44 -25.46
C ASP A 259 -20.64 16.98 -25.81
N TRP A 260 -20.24 16.19 -24.81
CA TRP A 260 -20.08 14.74 -24.98
C TRP A 260 -21.41 14.05 -25.34
N LEU A 261 -22.52 14.46 -24.72
CA LEU A 261 -23.85 13.92 -25.04
C LEU A 261 -24.31 14.28 -26.45
N LYS A 262 -23.99 15.48 -26.95
CA LYS A 262 -24.23 15.84 -28.36
C LYS A 262 -23.44 14.96 -29.31
N GLN A 263 -22.22 14.53 -28.94
CA GLN A 263 -21.46 13.56 -29.75
C GLN A 263 -22.12 12.17 -29.74
N LYS A 264 -22.65 11.73 -28.58
CA LYS A 264 -23.25 10.41 -28.42
C LYS A 264 -24.67 10.29 -29.01
N TYR A 265 -25.51 11.31 -28.81
CA TYR A 265 -26.94 11.30 -29.15
C TYR A 265 -27.34 12.32 -30.23
N ALA A 266 -26.38 13.02 -30.84
CA ALA A 266 -26.57 14.15 -31.77
C ALA A 266 -27.15 15.44 -31.14
N THR A 267 -28.10 15.36 -30.21
CA THR A 267 -28.67 16.53 -29.51
C THR A 267 -28.94 16.25 -28.02
N LEU A 268 -29.05 17.31 -27.22
CA LEU A 268 -29.42 17.19 -25.79
C LEU A 268 -30.86 16.70 -25.60
N GLU A 269 -31.78 17.07 -26.50
CA GLU A 269 -33.16 16.56 -26.49
C GLU A 269 -33.21 15.06 -26.78
N ALA A 270 -32.35 14.57 -27.69
CA ALA A 270 -32.22 13.14 -27.95
C ALA A 270 -31.62 12.40 -26.75
N ALA A 271 -30.64 12.99 -26.04
CA ALA A 271 -30.13 12.45 -24.78
C ALA A 271 -31.23 12.37 -23.70
N LYS A 272 -31.99 13.46 -23.48
CA LYS A 272 -33.13 13.46 -22.55
C LYS A 272 -34.18 12.42 -22.93
N THR A 273 -34.46 12.26 -24.22
CA THR A 273 -35.38 11.22 -24.72
C THR A 273 -34.83 9.82 -24.44
N ALA A 274 -33.53 9.59 -24.66
CA ALA A 274 -32.90 8.30 -24.39
C ALA A 274 -32.97 7.92 -22.90
N TRP A 275 -32.98 8.92 -22.02
CA TRP A 275 -33.13 8.79 -20.58
C TRP A 275 -34.58 8.81 -20.09
N ASP A 276 -35.58 8.70 -20.98
CA ASP A 276 -37.01 8.77 -20.63
C ASP A 276 -37.36 10.03 -19.79
N GLY A 277 -36.63 11.13 -19.99
CA GLY A 277 -36.78 12.38 -19.23
C GLY A 277 -36.20 12.37 -17.81
N ALA A 278 -35.37 11.38 -17.45
CA ALA A 278 -34.76 11.31 -16.14
C ALA A 278 -33.77 12.47 -15.89
N GLU A 279 -33.90 13.11 -14.73
CA GLU A 279 -33.03 14.18 -14.25
C GLU A 279 -31.95 13.62 -13.30
N ALA A 280 -30.85 14.34 -13.09
CA ALA A 280 -29.78 13.91 -12.20
C ALA A 280 -30.18 14.02 -10.72
N THR A 281 -30.07 12.92 -9.99
CA THR A 281 -30.38 12.88 -8.55
C THR A 281 -29.25 13.48 -7.70
N GLY A 282 -29.61 14.29 -6.72
CA GLY A 282 -28.66 14.90 -5.78
C GLY A 282 -27.71 15.95 -6.40
N ALA A 283 -27.93 16.34 -7.66
CA ALA A 283 -27.16 17.37 -8.32
C ALA A 283 -27.39 18.75 -7.66
N PRO A 284 -26.37 19.62 -7.58
CA PRO A 284 -26.52 20.96 -7.00
C PRO A 284 -27.35 21.90 -7.87
N SER A 285 -27.60 21.55 -9.14
CA SER A 285 -28.37 22.33 -10.10
C SER A 285 -29.07 21.41 -11.12
N PRO A 286 -30.22 21.80 -11.69
CA PRO A 286 -30.94 21.01 -12.68
C PRO A 286 -30.26 21.06 -14.06
N ASP A 287 -30.71 20.23 -15.00
CA ASP A 287 -30.31 20.32 -16.41
C ASP A 287 -30.60 21.73 -16.99
N ARG A 288 -29.64 22.29 -17.73
CA ARG A 288 -29.72 23.61 -18.40
C ARG A 288 -29.38 23.44 -19.90
N PRO A 289 -30.20 22.70 -20.67
CA PRO A 289 -29.91 22.39 -22.07
C PRO A 289 -29.87 23.62 -22.97
N ASP A 290 -30.57 24.70 -22.60
CA ASP A 290 -30.52 26.02 -23.25
C ASP A 290 -29.12 26.65 -23.19
N LYS A 291 -28.34 26.31 -22.17
CA LYS A 291 -26.92 26.69 -22.01
C LYS A 291 -25.95 25.60 -22.48
N GLY A 292 -26.47 24.47 -22.97
CA GLY A 292 -25.67 23.31 -23.34
C GLY A 292 -25.14 22.50 -22.16
N MET A 293 -25.67 22.69 -20.95
CA MET A 293 -25.14 22.10 -19.72
C MET A 293 -26.11 21.04 -19.18
N MET A 294 -25.60 19.87 -18.86
CA MET A 294 -26.38 18.76 -18.32
C MET A 294 -25.88 18.41 -16.93
N ALA A 295 -26.79 18.30 -15.97
CA ALA A 295 -26.46 18.10 -14.57
C ALA A 295 -25.80 16.74 -14.35
N LEU A 296 -24.75 16.73 -13.54
CA LEU A 296 -24.12 15.50 -13.08
C LEU A 296 -24.68 15.15 -11.68
N PRO A 297 -25.02 13.88 -11.39
CA PRO A 297 -25.61 13.48 -10.11
C PRO A 297 -24.59 13.60 -8.96
N ASN A 298 -25.08 13.46 -7.73
CA ASN A 298 -24.22 13.21 -6.58
C ASN A 298 -23.50 11.87 -6.76
N ILE A 299 -22.20 11.78 -6.42
CA ILE A 299 -21.44 10.53 -6.60
C ILE A 299 -22.04 9.34 -5.83
N TYR A 300 -22.75 9.61 -4.72
CA TYR A 300 -23.46 8.60 -3.94
C TYR A 300 -24.43 7.78 -4.81
N GLU A 301 -25.12 8.43 -5.76
CA GLU A 301 -26.09 7.76 -6.64
C GLU A 301 -25.41 6.70 -7.51
N LEU A 302 -24.17 6.94 -7.93
CA LEU A 302 -23.39 5.97 -8.72
C LEU A 302 -22.85 4.81 -7.86
N THR A 303 -22.94 4.88 -6.53
CA THR A 303 -22.59 3.76 -5.64
C THR A 303 -23.76 2.79 -5.40
N GLN A 304 -24.97 3.17 -5.83
CA GLN A 304 -26.17 2.35 -5.67
C GLN A 304 -26.30 1.29 -6.78
N GLY A 305 -27.23 0.36 -6.59
CA GLY A 305 -27.59 -0.61 -7.63
C GLY A 305 -28.07 0.09 -8.90
N GLN A 306 -27.63 -0.40 -10.06
CA GLN A 306 -28.00 0.12 -11.38
C GLN A 306 -29.54 0.24 -11.51
N PRO A 307 -30.09 1.46 -11.63
CA PRO A 307 -31.52 1.64 -11.83
C PRO A 307 -31.97 1.08 -13.19
N VAL A 308 -33.25 0.74 -13.32
CA VAL A 308 -33.84 0.30 -14.59
C VAL A 308 -34.34 1.50 -15.40
N GLY A 309 -34.36 1.38 -16.72
CA GLY A 309 -34.94 2.38 -17.61
C GLY A 309 -34.05 3.62 -17.79
N GLY A 310 -34.69 4.76 -18.05
CA GLY A 310 -34.04 6.03 -18.35
C GLY A 310 -32.97 6.50 -17.36
N LEU A 311 -33.24 6.42 -16.06
CA LEU A 311 -32.28 6.80 -15.01
C LEU A 311 -31.02 5.93 -15.06
N GLY A 312 -31.17 4.61 -15.26
CA GLY A 312 -30.02 3.70 -15.39
C GLY A 312 -29.13 4.03 -16.58
N LYS A 313 -29.72 4.43 -17.71
CA LYS A 313 -28.97 4.90 -18.89
C LYS A 313 -28.24 6.21 -18.61
N ARG A 314 -28.90 7.17 -17.95
CA ARG A 314 -28.29 8.45 -17.57
C ARG A 314 -27.10 8.24 -16.64
N ASP A 315 -27.23 7.39 -15.64
CA ASP A 315 -26.13 7.10 -14.74
C ASP A 315 -25.00 6.38 -15.48
N ALA A 316 -25.31 5.47 -16.41
CA ALA A 316 -24.29 4.81 -17.22
C ALA A 316 -23.53 5.79 -18.13
N ASP A 317 -24.23 6.74 -18.74
CA ASP A 317 -23.64 7.85 -19.47
C ASP A 317 -22.78 8.75 -18.58
N THR A 318 -23.22 8.99 -17.34
CA THR A 318 -22.44 9.72 -16.34
C THR A 318 -21.15 8.99 -15.99
N THR A 319 -21.22 7.69 -15.68
CA THR A 319 -20.05 6.86 -15.37
C THR A 319 -19.07 6.83 -16.55
N GLU A 320 -19.59 6.65 -17.77
CA GLU A 320 -18.77 6.68 -18.98
C GLU A 320 -18.08 8.04 -19.15
N PHE A 321 -18.82 9.14 -19.02
CA PHE A 321 -18.26 10.49 -19.15
C PHE A 321 -17.13 10.74 -18.16
N LEU A 322 -17.38 10.58 -16.85
CA LEU A 322 -16.37 10.85 -15.82
C LEU A 322 -15.12 9.98 -16.00
N THR A 323 -15.31 8.69 -16.30
CA THR A 323 -14.20 7.76 -16.55
C THR A 323 -13.41 8.16 -17.78
N ARG A 324 -14.08 8.54 -18.87
CA ARG A 324 -13.41 8.96 -20.11
C ARG A 324 -12.72 10.30 -19.97
N THR A 325 -13.21 11.21 -19.14
CA THR A 325 -12.52 12.46 -18.81
C THR A 325 -11.17 12.16 -18.16
N MET A 326 -11.14 11.31 -17.14
CA MET A 326 -9.88 10.86 -16.52
C MET A 326 -8.97 10.12 -17.52
N TYR A 327 -9.51 9.16 -18.28
CA TYR A 327 -8.75 8.39 -19.29
C TYR A 327 -8.11 9.31 -20.35
N ARG A 328 -8.86 10.30 -20.85
CA ARG A 328 -8.36 11.25 -21.86
C ARG A 328 -7.26 12.15 -21.28
N PHE A 329 -7.43 12.64 -20.05
CA PHE A 329 -6.40 13.39 -19.34
C PHE A 329 -5.13 12.54 -19.17
N ASN A 330 -5.25 11.34 -18.61
CA ASN A 330 -4.12 10.44 -18.36
C ASN A 330 -3.37 10.11 -19.66
N ARG A 331 -4.10 9.75 -20.71
CA ARG A 331 -3.53 9.49 -22.05
C ARG A 331 -2.84 10.73 -22.62
N GLY A 332 -3.45 11.91 -22.47
CA GLY A 332 -2.90 13.18 -22.94
C GLY A 332 -1.61 13.56 -22.22
N MET A 333 -1.57 13.38 -20.89
CA MET A 333 -0.35 13.58 -20.09
C MET A 333 0.72 12.56 -20.44
N GLN A 334 0.38 11.28 -20.57
CA GLN A 334 1.35 10.25 -20.98
C GLN A 334 1.95 10.58 -22.36
N HIS A 335 1.12 10.99 -23.33
CA HIS A 335 1.60 11.40 -24.65
C HIS A 335 2.55 12.60 -24.56
N TRP A 336 2.14 13.66 -23.87
CA TRP A 336 2.94 14.87 -23.67
C TRP A 336 4.28 14.56 -23.00
N LEU A 337 4.27 13.84 -21.87
CA LEU A 337 5.47 13.41 -21.16
C LEU A 337 6.40 12.58 -22.06
N ARG A 338 5.85 11.58 -22.76
CA ARG A 338 6.64 10.63 -23.54
C ARG A 338 7.24 11.26 -24.81
N TYR A 339 6.47 12.06 -25.54
CA TYR A 339 6.84 12.50 -26.89
C TYR A 339 7.25 13.97 -26.97
N GLU A 340 6.75 14.83 -26.09
CA GLU A 340 7.13 16.26 -26.07
C GLU A 340 8.25 16.52 -25.06
N LEU A 341 8.20 15.90 -23.87
CA LEU A 341 9.27 16.01 -22.86
C LEU A 341 10.33 14.91 -22.92
N ALA A 342 10.13 13.89 -23.76
CA ALA A 342 11.04 12.75 -23.91
C ALA A 342 11.31 11.99 -22.59
N VAL A 343 10.31 11.92 -21.70
CA VAL A 343 10.40 11.16 -20.45
C VAL A 343 10.52 9.67 -20.78
N THR A 344 11.55 9.00 -20.26
CA THR A 344 11.79 7.57 -20.47
C THR A 344 11.26 6.69 -19.34
N SER A 345 11.14 7.21 -18.11
CA SER A 345 10.57 6.51 -16.95
C SER A 345 9.17 5.94 -17.24
N LEU A 346 8.78 4.89 -16.51
CA LEU A 346 7.44 4.33 -16.59
C LEU A 346 6.44 5.30 -15.93
N ILE A 347 5.24 5.41 -16.49
CA ILE A 347 4.23 6.38 -16.08
C ILE A 347 3.09 5.66 -15.36
N ASN A 348 2.77 6.12 -14.15
CA ASN A 348 1.58 5.74 -13.39
C ASN A 348 0.59 6.90 -13.37
N ALA A 349 -0.69 6.65 -13.68
CA ALA A 349 -1.73 7.69 -13.65
C ALA A 349 -2.01 8.22 -12.24
N GLY A 350 -2.26 7.31 -11.30
CA GLY A 350 -2.59 7.61 -9.93
C GLY A 350 -2.74 6.34 -9.10
N ASN A 351 -3.19 6.50 -7.87
CA ASN A 351 -3.18 5.46 -6.85
C ASN A 351 -4.39 5.48 -5.92
N TRP A 352 -5.52 6.01 -6.40
CA TRP A 352 -6.66 6.24 -5.54
C TRP A 352 -7.67 5.09 -5.48
N ARG A 353 -8.62 5.23 -4.54
CA ARG A 353 -9.81 4.40 -4.40
C ARG A 353 -11.02 5.18 -4.93
N THR A 354 -12.13 4.47 -5.13
CA THR A 354 -13.39 5.08 -5.58
C THR A 354 -14.41 5.17 -4.44
N ALA A 355 -15.52 5.87 -4.68
CA ALA A 355 -16.66 5.91 -3.75
C ALA A 355 -17.31 4.54 -3.55
N SER A 356 -17.11 3.58 -4.47
CA SER A 356 -17.54 2.19 -4.33
C SER A 356 -16.59 1.24 -5.04
N MET A 357 -15.86 0.43 -4.25
CA MET A 357 -14.92 -0.54 -4.80
C MET A 357 -15.59 -1.62 -5.66
N GLU A 358 -16.86 -1.91 -5.39
CA GLU A 358 -17.62 -2.95 -6.09
C GLU A 358 -18.14 -2.49 -7.46
N ARG A 359 -18.41 -1.19 -7.60
CA ARG A 359 -19.16 -0.63 -8.74
C ARG A 359 -18.37 0.32 -9.61
N LEU A 360 -17.43 1.06 -9.03
CA LEU A 360 -16.70 2.13 -9.71
C LEU A 360 -15.21 1.81 -9.90
N ASN A 361 -14.65 0.86 -9.13
CA ASN A 361 -13.22 0.57 -9.16
C ASN A 361 -12.72 0.12 -10.53
N ASP A 362 -13.47 -0.74 -11.24
CA ASP A 362 -13.06 -1.16 -12.59
C ASP A 362 -13.06 -0.01 -13.59
N ALA A 363 -13.95 0.97 -13.42
CA ALA A 363 -13.95 2.18 -14.24
C ALA A 363 -12.74 3.07 -13.93
N GLU A 364 -12.39 3.23 -12.65
CA GLU A 364 -11.15 3.91 -12.22
C GLU A 364 -9.90 3.24 -12.81
N ARG A 365 -9.78 1.92 -12.64
CA ARG A 365 -8.67 1.11 -13.16
C ARG A 365 -8.58 1.20 -14.68
N TYR A 366 -9.71 1.11 -15.37
CA TYR A 366 -9.77 1.35 -16.82
C TYR A 366 -9.22 2.73 -17.19
N SER A 367 -9.56 3.78 -16.44
CA SER A 367 -9.04 5.13 -16.69
C SER A 367 -7.50 5.23 -16.58
N TYR A 368 -6.87 4.33 -15.82
CA TYR A 368 -5.42 4.30 -15.64
C TYR A 368 -4.69 3.46 -16.70
N THR A 369 -5.39 2.55 -17.41
CA THR A 369 -4.80 1.70 -18.47
C THR A 369 -4.25 2.48 -19.66
N SER A 370 -4.53 3.78 -19.74
CA SER A 370 -3.85 4.69 -20.67
C SER A 370 -2.41 5.03 -20.24
N THR A 371 -1.88 4.43 -19.18
CA THR A 371 -0.51 4.62 -18.68
C THR A 371 0.19 3.28 -18.50
N ASP A 372 1.46 3.28 -18.11
CA ASP A 372 2.27 2.05 -18.07
C ASP A 372 1.93 1.18 -16.86
N ILE A 373 1.59 1.79 -15.71
CA ILE A 373 1.46 1.12 -14.41
C ILE A 373 0.14 1.46 -13.71
N ILE A 374 -0.47 0.46 -13.07
CA ILE A 374 -1.65 0.63 -12.22
C ILE A 374 -1.21 0.63 -10.74
N ALA A 375 -1.77 1.53 -9.92
CA ALA A 375 -1.43 1.61 -8.51
C ALA A 375 -2.62 1.89 -7.61
N VAL A 376 -2.46 1.63 -6.31
CA VAL A 376 -3.45 1.92 -5.26
C VAL A 376 -2.78 2.20 -3.92
N ASN A 377 -3.46 2.94 -3.04
CA ASN A 377 -3.13 3.04 -1.62
C ASN A 377 -4.07 2.13 -0.80
N ARG A 378 -3.53 1.41 0.18
CA ARG A 378 -4.28 0.48 1.04
C ARG A 378 -3.70 0.55 2.44
N TYR A 379 -4.51 0.53 3.49
CA TYR A 379 -4.00 0.52 4.87
C TYR A 379 -4.68 -0.56 5.69
N VAL A 380 -3.94 -1.08 6.68
CA VAL A 380 -4.43 -2.11 7.60
C VAL A 380 -4.48 -1.53 8.99
N THR A 381 -5.64 -1.53 9.61
CA THR A 381 -5.79 -1.25 11.05
C THR A 381 -7.20 -1.61 11.49
N GLY A 382 -7.43 -1.60 12.80
CA GLY A 382 -8.77 -1.65 13.35
C GLY A 382 -9.42 -0.26 13.41
N ARG A 383 -10.57 -0.18 14.08
CA ARG A 383 -11.22 1.09 14.40
C ARG A 383 -10.31 1.92 15.31
N HIS A 384 -10.28 3.23 15.11
CA HIS A 384 -9.61 4.18 15.98
C HIS A 384 -10.46 5.43 16.13
N GLU A 385 -11.09 5.61 17.29
CA GLU A 385 -11.95 6.75 17.60
C GLU A 385 -11.17 7.82 18.35
N SER A 386 -10.91 8.91 17.65
CA SER A 386 -10.26 10.11 18.17
C SER A 386 -10.51 11.28 17.23
N ASP A 387 -10.51 12.52 17.75
CA ASP A 387 -10.43 13.75 16.94
C ASP A 387 -9.06 13.88 16.23
N THR A 388 -8.05 13.12 16.68
CA THR A 388 -6.72 13.04 16.07
C THR A 388 -6.48 11.71 15.36
N ALA A 389 -7.53 10.92 15.11
CA ALA A 389 -7.43 9.53 14.66
C ALA A 389 -6.60 9.33 13.38
N GLY A 390 -6.54 10.34 12.51
CA GLY A 390 -5.76 10.31 11.28
C GLY A 390 -4.24 10.38 11.47
N TRP A 391 -3.74 10.96 12.56
CA TRP A 391 -2.30 11.30 12.65
C TRP A 391 -1.65 11.05 14.01
N ALA A 392 -2.41 10.95 15.10
CA ALA A 392 -1.87 10.73 16.45
C ALA A 392 -2.71 9.77 17.28
N ILE A 393 -2.05 9.16 18.27
CA ILE A 393 -2.64 8.36 19.35
C ILE A 393 -2.40 9.10 20.66
N LYS A 394 -3.44 9.28 21.47
CA LYS A 394 -3.40 9.97 22.76
C LYS A 394 -4.17 9.22 23.84
N THR A 395 -3.94 9.62 25.09
CA THR A 395 -4.72 9.11 26.22
C THR A 395 -6.20 9.43 26.04
N GLY A 396 -7.05 8.43 26.27
CA GLY A 396 -8.49 8.49 26.10
C GLY A 396 -9.00 7.90 24.77
N ASP A 397 -8.13 7.74 23.77
CA ASP A 397 -8.49 7.17 22.47
C ASP A 397 -9.01 5.74 22.61
N ARG A 398 -10.00 5.38 21.79
CA ARG A 398 -10.57 4.03 21.75
C ARG A 398 -10.22 3.36 20.44
N TYR A 399 -9.85 2.08 20.46
CA TYR A 399 -9.45 1.37 19.26
C TYR A 399 -9.79 -0.12 19.31
N THR A 400 -9.84 -0.78 18.15
CA THR A 400 -9.85 -2.25 18.08
C THR A 400 -8.49 -2.72 17.55
N ASP A 401 -7.91 -3.75 18.15
CA ASP A 401 -6.68 -4.35 17.66
C ASP A 401 -7.02 -5.66 16.94
N VAL A 402 -7.03 -5.62 15.61
CA VAL A 402 -7.43 -6.76 14.76
C VAL A 402 -6.24 -7.14 13.91
N SER A 403 -5.78 -8.38 14.06
CA SER A 403 -4.75 -8.96 13.18
C SER A 403 -5.36 -9.28 11.82
N THR A 404 -4.63 -8.99 10.75
CA THR A 404 -5.02 -9.44 9.41
C THR A 404 -5.07 -10.96 9.35
N LEU A 405 -4.27 -11.67 10.16
CA LEU A 405 -4.27 -13.13 10.18
C LEU A 405 -5.63 -13.73 10.56
N THR A 406 -6.44 -13.04 11.36
CA THR A 406 -7.83 -13.44 11.67
C THR A 406 -8.86 -12.72 10.80
N ASP A 407 -8.43 -11.70 10.06
CA ASP A 407 -9.27 -10.93 9.14
C ASP A 407 -8.65 -10.80 7.74
N PRO A 408 -8.59 -11.90 6.97
CA PRO A 408 -7.95 -11.92 5.65
C PRO A 408 -8.55 -10.92 4.64
N GLY A 409 -9.80 -10.47 4.83
CA GLY A 409 -10.43 -9.46 3.97
C GLY A 409 -9.72 -8.10 4.04
N SER A 410 -9.11 -7.78 5.19
CA SER A 410 -8.32 -6.56 5.38
C SER A 410 -6.96 -6.56 4.68
N PHE A 411 -6.56 -7.67 4.04
CA PHE A 411 -5.22 -7.82 3.49
C PHE A 411 -4.99 -6.88 2.29
N PRO A 412 -3.94 -6.02 2.31
CA PRO A 412 -3.82 -4.91 1.37
C PRO A 412 -3.40 -5.33 -0.04
N LEU A 413 -2.93 -6.57 -0.26
CA LEU A 413 -2.62 -7.08 -1.60
C LEU A 413 -3.79 -7.87 -2.23
N ALA A 414 -4.97 -7.88 -1.61
CA ALA A 414 -6.18 -8.43 -2.21
C ALA A 414 -6.75 -7.46 -3.27
N VAL A 415 -5.99 -7.29 -4.35
CA VAL A 415 -6.25 -6.32 -5.43
C VAL A 415 -6.43 -7.03 -6.77
N LYS A 416 -7.37 -6.54 -7.58
CA LYS A 416 -7.61 -7.06 -8.93
C LYS A 416 -6.73 -6.32 -9.93
N GLN A 417 -6.05 -7.06 -10.78
CA GLN A 417 -4.96 -6.54 -11.62
C GLN A 417 -5.40 -6.45 -13.09
N PRO A 418 -5.46 -5.24 -13.68
CA PRO A 418 -5.64 -5.09 -15.12
C PRO A 418 -4.52 -5.79 -15.89
N THR A 419 -4.86 -6.68 -16.82
CA THR A 419 -3.88 -7.39 -17.65
C THR A 419 -3.06 -6.43 -18.50
N GLY A 420 -1.79 -6.77 -18.75
CA GLY A 420 -0.87 -5.96 -19.54
C GLY A 420 -0.24 -4.78 -18.79
N HIS A 421 -0.40 -4.72 -17.47
CA HIS A 421 0.19 -3.71 -16.60
C HIS A 421 0.68 -4.34 -15.29
N PRO A 422 1.81 -3.88 -14.73
CA PRO A 422 2.17 -4.22 -13.36
C PRO A 422 1.25 -3.50 -12.37
N MET A 423 1.12 -4.08 -11.18
CA MET A 423 0.30 -3.54 -10.09
C MET A 423 1.18 -3.12 -8.90
N MET A 424 0.97 -1.90 -8.39
CA MET A 424 1.68 -1.38 -7.22
C MET A 424 0.74 -1.00 -6.08
N VAL A 425 1.20 -1.21 -4.84
CA VAL A 425 0.60 -0.59 -3.65
C VAL A 425 1.54 0.52 -3.16
N THR A 426 1.25 1.77 -3.54
CA THR A 426 2.16 2.92 -3.39
C THR A 426 2.17 3.55 -2.01
N GLU A 427 1.21 3.19 -1.16
CA GLU A 427 1.20 3.47 0.27
C GLU A 427 0.46 2.37 0.99
N SER A 428 1.10 1.80 2.02
CA SER A 428 0.45 0.92 2.97
C SER A 428 1.24 0.78 4.27
N LEU A 429 0.51 0.52 5.36
CA LEU A 429 1.04 0.32 6.70
C LEU A 429 0.06 -0.51 7.53
N TRP A 430 0.59 -1.30 8.46
CA TRP A 430 -0.15 -1.78 9.63
C TRP A 430 -0.19 -0.64 10.64
N VAL A 431 -1.23 0.19 10.56
CA VAL A 431 -1.26 1.49 11.20
C VAL A 431 -1.45 1.30 12.72
N PRO A 432 -0.52 1.81 13.56
CA PRO A 432 -0.71 1.94 15.00
C PRO A 432 -2.08 2.53 15.34
N PRO A 433 -2.74 2.12 16.44
CA PRO A 433 -2.18 1.41 17.59
C PRO A 433 -2.15 -0.13 17.49
N THR A 434 -2.24 -0.74 16.29
CA THR A 434 -2.19 -2.21 16.19
C THR A 434 -0.94 -2.82 16.84
N ALA A 435 -1.06 -3.96 17.51
CA ALA A 435 0.06 -4.73 18.07
C ALA A 435 0.69 -5.71 17.08
N TYR A 436 0.03 -5.95 15.96
CA TYR A 436 0.31 -7.10 15.09
C TYR A 436 1.17 -6.72 13.87
N GLU A 437 2.01 -5.69 13.99
CA GLU A 437 2.87 -5.21 12.89
C GLU A 437 3.79 -6.29 12.29
N SER A 438 4.26 -7.23 13.12
CA SER A 438 5.26 -8.23 12.67
C SER A 438 4.74 -9.24 11.66
N GLU A 439 3.41 -9.39 11.50
CA GLU A 439 2.84 -10.23 10.44
C GLU A 439 3.00 -9.58 9.06
N ALA A 440 3.17 -8.25 9.00
CA ALA A 440 3.11 -7.51 7.75
C ALA A 440 4.24 -7.91 6.79
N PRO A 441 5.55 -7.81 7.12
CA PRO A 441 6.58 -8.15 6.15
C PRO A 441 6.58 -9.64 5.77
N PHE A 442 6.15 -10.51 6.69
CA PHE A 442 5.93 -11.93 6.41
C PHE A 442 4.87 -12.13 5.31
N LEU A 443 3.67 -11.56 5.51
CA LEU A 443 2.57 -11.72 4.56
C LEU A 443 2.85 -11.02 3.24
N ILE A 444 3.40 -9.80 3.26
CA ILE A 444 3.71 -9.02 2.05
C ILE A 444 4.76 -9.74 1.19
N SER A 445 5.87 -10.22 1.76
CA SER A 445 6.89 -10.92 0.97
C SER A 445 6.37 -12.20 0.32
N ALA A 446 5.52 -12.96 1.03
CA ALA A 446 4.89 -14.15 0.49
C ALA A 446 3.88 -13.82 -0.62
N MET A 447 2.99 -12.87 -0.35
CA MET A 447 1.87 -12.57 -1.23
C MET A 447 2.24 -11.70 -2.43
N GLN A 448 3.29 -10.87 -2.38
CA GLN A 448 3.83 -10.26 -3.61
C GLN A 448 4.33 -11.33 -4.58
N SER A 449 4.92 -12.42 -4.07
CA SER A 449 5.38 -13.54 -4.90
C SER A 449 4.21 -14.38 -5.43
N ILE A 450 3.17 -14.63 -4.60
CA ILE A 450 2.03 -15.48 -4.93
C ILE A 450 0.98 -14.75 -5.78
N ALA A 451 0.52 -13.59 -5.33
CA ALA A 451 -0.55 -12.84 -5.98
C ALA A 451 -0.06 -11.95 -7.13
N GLY A 452 1.26 -11.69 -7.24
CA GLY A 452 1.82 -10.94 -8.36
C GLY A 452 1.69 -9.42 -8.25
N VAL A 453 1.71 -8.86 -7.04
CA VAL A 453 1.82 -7.40 -6.86
C VAL A 453 3.29 -6.99 -6.91
N ASP A 454 3.67 -6.25 -7.96
CA ASP A 454 5.05 -6.01 -8.36
C ASP A 454 5.85 -5.06 -7.46
N ALA A 455 5.15 -4.15 -6.76
CA ALA A 455 5.77 -3.25 -5.80
C ALA A 455 4.86 -2.93 -4.61
N TYR A 456 5.45 -2.81 -3.42
CA TYR A 456 4.79 -2.41 -2.20
C TYR A 456 5.63 -1.35 -1.48
N TYR A 457 4.97 -0.28 -1.02
CA TYR A 457 5.62 0.86 -0.37
C TYR A 457 5.15 1.00 1.07
N TRP A 458 6.06 0.73 2.00
CA TRP A 458 5.85 0.96 3.43
C TRP A 458 5.72 2.46 3.74
N PHE A 459 4.56 2.87 4.26
CA PHE A 459 4.25 4.28 4.58
C PHE A 459 4.38 4.56 6.09
N HIS A 460 5.32 5.36 6.58
CA HIS A 460 6.47 5.92 5.88
C HIS A 460 7.78 5.54 6.57
N LEU A 461 8.85 5.45 5.78
CA LEU A 461 10.22 5.10 6.21
C LEU A 461 11.04 6.35 6.59
N GLY A 462 10.37 7.41 7.03
CA GLY A 462 11.02 8.62 7.56
C GLY A 462 11.86 9.43 6.55
N GLY A 463 12.78 10.24 7.09
CA GLY A 463 13.70 11.14 6.36
C GLY A 463 15.12 11.24 6.95
N LYS A 464 15.44 10.46 7.99
CA LYS A 464 16.67 10.64 8.80
C LYS A 464 17.62 9.43 8.85
N GLY A 465 17.23 8.31 8.23
CA GLY A 465 18.06 7.10 8.22
C GLY A 465 18.33 6.48 9.58
N ALA A 466 17.31 6.40 10.43
CA ALA A 466 17.40 5.84 11.77
C ALA A 466 16.12 5.07 12.14
N TRP A 467 16.20 4.26 13.19
CA TRP A 467 15.04 3.66 13.83
C TRP A 467 14.17 4.74 14.46
N ASP A 468 12.89 4.79 14.11
CA ASP A 468 11.97 5.77 14.69
C ASP A 468 11.52 5.31 16.07
N GLN A 469 11.75 6.17 17.06
CA GLN A 469 11.30 5.94 18.44
C GLN A 469 9.92 6.56 18.67
N PRO A 470 9.09 6.01 19.59
CA PRO A 470 7.79 6.58 19.92
C PRO A 470 7.95 8.01 20.42
N ARG A 471 7.31 8.96 19.75
CA ARG A 471 7.37 10.39 20.09
C ARG A 471 6.10 11.11 19.67
N SER A 472 5.93 12.32 20.22
CA SER A 472 4.84 13.24 19.88
C SER A 472 4.67 13.37 18.36
N ALA A 473 3.43 13.24 17.90
CA ALA A 473 3.09 13.27 16.48
C ALA A 473 3.42 14.61 15.80
N ASN A 474 3.41 15.70 16.56
CA ASN A 474 3.71 17.05 16.08
C ASN A 474 4.81 17.76 16.90
N GLY A 475 5.49 17.03 17.80
CA GLY A 475 6.60 17.53 18.62
C GLY A 475 6.21 18.21 19.93
N TYR A 476 4.93 18.51 20.18
CA TYR A 476 4.50 19.19 21.41
C TYR A 476 3.24 18.57 22.06
N MET A 477 2.33 17.98 21.29
CA MET A 477 1.13 17.36 21.82
C MET A 477 1.47 16.04 22.53
N PRO A 478 1.04 15.82 23.79
CA PRO A 478 1.19 14.54 24.48
C PRO A 478 0.49 13.39 23.74
N SER A 479 1.24 12.71 22.88
CA SER A 479 0.72 11.74 21.91
C SER A 479 1.85 10.88 21.33
N ILE A 480 1.49 9.90 20.50
CA ILE A 480 2.38 9.12 19.63
C ILE A 480 1.95 9.30 18.17
N GLY A 481 2.90 9.53 17.26
CA GLY A 481 2.62 9.57 15.81
C GLY A 481 2.23 8.19 15.24
N LYS A 482 1.29 8.16 14.29
CA LYS A 482 0.80 6.90 13.69
C LYS A 482 1.65 6.39 12.54
N TRP A 483 2.23 7.27 11.74
CA TRP A 483 2.82 6.88 10.45
C TRP A 483 4.28 6.45 10.59
N ILE A 484 4.52 5.26 11.17
CA ILE A 484 5.88 4.79 11.49
C ILE A 484 6.08 3.39 10.92
N ALA A 485 6.83 3.26 9.83
CA ALA A 485 7.29 1.96 9.33
C ALA A 485 8.71 1.59 9.81
N ASN A 486 9.52 2.56 10.25
CA ASN A 486 10.86 2.35 10.83
C ASN A 486 10.83 1.79 12.27
N SER A 487 9.82 0.97 12.59
CA SER A 487 9.64 0.30 13.88
C SER A 487 10.42 -1.02 13.93
N PRO A 488 10.72 -1.57 15.13
CA PRO A 488 11.35 -2.89 15.23
C PRO A 488 10.50 -4.02 14.65
N MET A 489 9.17 -3.88 14.62
CA MET A 489 8.25 -4.93 14.15
C MET A 489 7.90 -4.81 12.67
N THR A 490 8.12 -3.66 12.04
CA THR A 490 7.98 -3.49 10.59
C THR A 490 9.35 -3.53 9.90
N LEU A 491 10.15 -2.46 9.99
CA LEU A 491 11.48 -2.40 9.37
C LEU A 491 12.44 -3.48 9.90
N GLY A 492 12.35 -3.82 11.19
CA GLY A 492 13.15 -4.91 11.79
C GLY A 492 12.80 -6.29 11.28
N GLN A 493 11.74 -6.42 10.48
CA GLN A 493 11.36 -7.67 9.82
C GLN A 493 11.69 -7.67 8.31
N PHE A 494 12.32 -6.61 7.79
CA PHE A 494 12.65 -6.53 6.37
C PHE A 494 13.73 -7.52 5.92
N PRO A 495 14.83 -7.78 6.67
CA PRO A 495 15.94 -8.52 6.06
C PRO A 495 15.59 -9.88 5.47
N ALA A 496 14.83 -10.72 6.21
CA ALA A 496 14.36 -11.99 5.66
C ALA A 496 13.27 -11.78 4.59
N ALA A 497 12.30 -10.88 4.84
CA ALA A 497 11.15 -10.65 3.96
C ALA A 497 11.56 -10.09 2.57
N ALA A 498 12.40 -9.06 2.56
CA ALA A 498 12.95 -8.46 1.35
C ALA A 498 13.76 -9.49 0.55
N LEU A 499 14.55 -10.33 1.21
CA LEU A 499 15.31 -11.38 0.55
C LEU A 499 14.38 -12.42 -0.10
N ILE A 500 13.38 -12.90 0.62
CA ILE A 500 12.38 -13.88 0.13
C ILE A 500 11.73 -13.38 -1.16
N TYR A 501 11.24 -12.14 -1.16
CA TYR A 501 10.58 -11.57 -2.32
C TYR A 501 11.56 -11.29 -3.46
N ARG A 502 12.62 -10.54 -3.19
CA ARG A 502 13.52 -10.01 -4.23
C ARG A 502 14.35 -11.10 -4.91
N GLN A 503 14.69 -12.17 -4.21
CA GLN A 503 15.46 -13.30 -4.76
C GLN A 503 14.57 -14.44 -5.27
N GLY A 504 13.24 -14.30 -5.22
CA GLY A 504 12.31 -15.32 -5.70
C GLY A 504 12.43 -16.65 -4.99
N TYR A 505 12.33 -16.62 -3.66
CA TYR A 505 12.32 -17.86 -2.86
C TYR A 505 10.97 -18.58 -2.88
N ILE A 506 9.94 -17.91 -3.40
CA ILE A 506 8.59 -18.44 -3.60
C ILE A 506 8.31 -18.38 -5.10
N ASP A 507 7.89 -19.51 -5.66
CA ASP A 507 7.46 -19.61 -7.05
C ASP A 507 6.11 -18.89 -7.24
N PRO A 508 5.92 -18.15 -8.35
CA PRO A 508 4.64 -17.52 -8.65
C PRO A 508 3.50 -18.54 -8.76
N ALA A 509 2.33 -18.17 -8.25
CA ALA A 509 1.13 -18.99 -8.41
C ALA A 509 0.49 -18.80 -9.80
N PRO A 510 -0.19 -19.83 -10.35
CA PRO A 510 -1.05 -19.65 -11.50
C PRO A 510 -2.22 -18.69 -11.18
N VAL A 511 -2.72 -18.00 -12.21
CA VAL A 511 -3.85 -17.07 -12.11
C VAL A 511 -5.08 -17.79 -11.56
N ALA A 512 -5.57 -17.37 -10.39
CA ALA A 512 -6.71 -17.96 -9.71
C ALA A 512 -8.04 -17.58 -10.38
N VAL A 513 -8.16 -16.31 -10.79
CA VAL A 513 -9.34 -15.74 -11.44
C VAL A 513 -8.89 -14.86 -12.61
N SER A 514 -9.47 -15.08 -13.77
CA SER A 514 -9.35 -14.23 -14.95
C SER A 514 -10.75 -13.78 -15.34
N GLU A 515 -11.02 -12.50 -15.15
CA GLU A 515 -12.28 -11.84 -15.49
C GLU A 515 -12.13 -11.04 -16.80
N HIS A 516 -13.15 -11.03 -17.63
CA HIS A 516 -13.21 -10.23 -18.85
C HIS A 516 -14.45 -9.33 -18.79
N ARG A 517 -14.25 -8.03 -18.98
CA ARG A 517 -15.35 -7.06 -18.87
C ARG A 517 -15.46 -6.21 -20.12
N THR A 518 -16.67 -6.08 -20.63
CA THR A 518 -17.03 -5.11 -21.67
C THR A 518 -17.08 -3.70 -21.08
N LEU A 519 -16.90 -2.68 -21.92
CA LEU A 519 -17.04 -1.30 -21.46
C LEU A 519 -18.46 -0.98 -21.00
N ASP A 520 -19.48 -1.57 -21.64
CA ASP A 520 -20.87 -1.36 -21.23
C ASP A 520 -21.15 -1.88 -19.81
N GLU A 521 -20.51 -2.98 -19.39
CA GLU A 521 -20.62 -3.47 -18.01
C GLU A 521 -19.97 -2.51 -17.00
N LEU A 522 -18.87 -1.86 -17.38
CA LEU A 522 -18.25 -0.80 -16.57
C LEU A 522 -19.19 0.41 -16.45
N TRP A 523 -19.79 0.84 -17.57
CA TRP A 523 -20.69 2.00 -17.60
C TRP A 523 -21.96 1.75 -16.80
N ARG A 524 -22.56 0.57 -16.94
CA ARG A 524 -23.71 0.14 -16.11
C ARG A 524 -23.33 -0.19 -14.67
N ARG A 525 -22.06 -0.07 -14.29
CA ARG A 525 -21.57 -0.33 -12.93
C ARG A 525 -22.01 -1.73 -12.45
N ASP A 526 -21.98 -2.67 -13.37
CA ASP A 526 -22.31 -4.06 -13.09
C ASP A 526 -21.29 -4.56 -12.05
N VAL A 527 -21.76 -5.35 -11.08
CA VAL A 527 -20.88 -5.91 -10.05
C VAL A 527 -19.94 -6.90 -10.73
N SER A 528 -18.65 -6.80 -10.42
CA SER A 528 -17.62 -7.71 -10.95
C SER A 528 -17.79 -9.14 -10.42
N LEU A 529 -17.22 -10.10 -11.15
CA LEU A 529 -17.13 -11.51 -10.74
C LEU A 529 -16.57 -11.66 -9.32
N ILE A 530 -15.56 -10.83 -9.02
CA ILE A 530 -14.93 -10.67 -7.71
C ILE A 530 -14.58 -9.19 -7.50
N ALA A 531 -15.08 -8.62 -6.41
CA ALA A 531 -14.78 -7.26 -5.99
C ALA A 531 -13.68 -7.22 -4.93
N GLU A 532 -12.88 -6.15 -4.94
CA GLU A 532 -11.98 -5.83 -3.84
C GLU A 532 -12.80 -5.30 -2.65
N GLU A 533 -12.42 -5.66 -1.42
CA GLU A 533 -13.01 -5.01 -0.24
C GLU A 533 -12.69 -3.52 -0.23
N GLY A 534 -13.55 -2.72 0.43
CA GLY A 534 -13.37 -1.28 0.60
C GLY A 534 -11.98 -0.98 1.16
N GLY A 535 -11.11 -0.35 0.37
CA GLY A 535 -9.79 0.07 0.85
C GLY A 535 -9.95 1.08 1.97
N PHE A 536 -9.44 0.79 3.16
CA PHE A 536 -9.54 1.65 4.33
C PHE A 536 -8.51 2.79 4.28
N ASP A 537 -8.95 4.01 4.61
CA ASP A 537 -8.10 5.18 4.78
C ASP A 537 -8.25 5.74 6.21
N PRO A 538 -7.24 5.59 7.08
CA PRO A 538 -7.31 6.04 8.47
C PRO A 538 -7.44 7.56 8.65
N ASN A 539 -7.11 8.36 7.62
CA ASN A 539 -7.23 9.81 7.68
C ASN A 539 -8.68 10.29 7.46
N ARG A 540 -9.48 9.51 6.74
CA ARG A 540 -10.77 9.93 6.20
C ARG A 540 -11.93 9.05 6.69
N ASP A 541 -11.67 7.79 7.01
CA ASP A 541 -12.68 6.83 7.43
C ASP A 541 -12.68 6.64 8.95
N GLY A 542 -13.85 6.77 9.57
CA GLY A 542 -14.02 6.53 11.01
C GLY A 542 -14.05 5.05 11.41
N VAL A 543 -14.38 4.16 10.46
CA VAL A 543 -14.46 2.71 10.67
C VAL A 543 -14.00 1.96 9.42
N PRO A 544 -13.32 0.80 9.54
CA PRO A 544 -13.13 -0.12 8.43
C PRO A 544 -14.47 -0.49 7.79
N TYR A 545 -14.51 -0.59 6.46
CA TYR A 545 -15.73 -0.87 5.71
C TYR A 545 -16.37 -2.21 6.15
N ALA A 546 -17.70 -2.26 6.09
CA ALA A 546 -18.45 -3.47 6.41
C ALA A 546 -18.09 -4.60 5.43
N LYS A 547 -17.96 -5.82 5.97
CA LYS A 547 -17.57 -7.02 5.22
C LYS A 547 -18.67 -7.43 4.24
N GLY A 548 -18.29 -7.59 2.98
CA GLY A 548 -19.15 -8.08 1.91
C GLY A 548 -18.39 -7.97 0.61
N GLY A 549 -17.89 -9.09 0.08
CA GLY A 549 -17.45 -9.14 -1.30
C GLY A 549 -18.69 -9.26 -2.17
N ALA A 550 -19.04 -8.21 -2.90
CA ALA A 550 -19.95 -8.38 -4.03
C ALA A 550 -19.29 -9.26 -5.12
N GLY A 551 -20.13 -9.98 -5.86
CA GLY A 551 -19.68 -10.93 -6.89
C GLY A 551 -20.11 -12.37 -6.58
N THR A 552 -19.73 -13.29 -7.47
CA THR A 552 -20.08 -14.71 -7.35
C THR A 552 -18.89 -15.57 -6.91
N VAL A 553 -17.67 -15.03 -6.95
CA VAL A 553 -16.45 -15.67 -6.45
C VAL A 553 -16.11 -15.11 -5.08
N SER A 554 -15.70 -15.99 -4.17
CA SER A 554 -15.31 -15.60 -2.82
C SER A 554 -14.04 -14.73 -2.82
N PRO A 555 -14.00 -13.62 -2.03
CA PRO A 555 -12.82 -12.77 -1.90
C PRO A 555 -11.55 -13.50 -1.42
N LEU A 556 -11.69 -14.64 -0.74
CA LEU A 556 -10.53 -15.44 -0.33
C LEU A 556 -9.71 -15.96 -1.53
N ALA A 557 -10.25 -15.93 -2.76
CA ALA A 557 -9.51 -16.25 -3.98
C ALA A 557 -8.26 -15.36 -4.16
N PHE A 558 -8.29 -14.09 -3.72
CA PHE A 558 -7.12 -13.20 -3.74
C PHE A 558 -5.92 -13.74 -2.94
N LEU A 559 -6.17 -14.63 -1.97
CA LEU A 559 -5.12 -15.24 -1.16
C LEU A 559 -4.55 -16.53 -1.79
N THR A 560 -5.13 -16.98 -2.90
CA THR A 560 -4.72 -18.23 -3.56
C THR A 560 -3.73 -18.00 -4.70
N GLY A 561 -3.83 -16.88 -5.42
CA GLY A 561 -3.01 -16.54 -6.57
C GLY A 561 -3.49 -15.26 -7.24
N PRO A 562 -2.93 -14.86 -8.39
CA PRO A 562 -3.29 -13.61 -9.06
C PRO A 562 -4.76 -13.59 -9.48
N VAL A 563 -5.41 -12.43 -9.32
CA VAL A 563 -6.76 -12.15 -9.81
C VAL A 563 -6.63 -11.05 -10.87
N LYS A 564 -6.93 -11.39 -12.12
CA LYS A 564 -6.72 -10.52 -13.27
C LYS A 564 -8.04 -10.12 -13.93
N VAL A 565 -8.06 -8.93 -14.52
CA VAL A 565 -9.18 -8.43 -15.31
C VAL A 565 -8.71 -7.88 -16.65
N THR A 566 -9.39 -8.25 -17.74
CA THR A 566 -9.19 -7.68 -19.07
C THR A 566 -10.39 -6.80 -19.42
N TYR A 567 -10.18 -5.51 -19.61
CA TYR A 567 -11.22 -4.58 -20.02
C TYR A 567 -11.42 -4.57 -21.55
N ALA A 568 -12.58 -4.08 -22.00
CA ALA A 568 -12.98 -4.07 -23.40
C ALA A 568 -12.93 -5.45 -24.07
N SER A 569 -13.22 -6.51 -23.30
CA SER A 569 -13.22 -7.88 -23.78
C SER A 569 -14.59 -8.54 -23.62
N THR A 570 -14.91 -9.43 -24.56
CA THR A 570 -16.12 -10.29 -24.55
C THR A 570 -15.75 -11.77 -24.38
N ALA A 571 -14.49 -12.06 -24.06
CA ALA A 571 -14.04 -13.41 -23.78
C ALA A 571 -14.70 -13.96 -22.50
N ASN A 572 -14.64 -15.28 -22.31
CA ASN A 572 -15.21 -15.90 -21.13
C ASN A 572 -14.28 -15.76 -19.92
N ASP A 573 -14.89 -15.57 -18.76
CA ASP A 573 -14.21 -15.67 -17.48
C ASP A 573 -13.66 -17.09 -17.23
N ASN A 574 -12.61 -17.16 -16.42
CA ASN A 574 -12.05 -18.42 -15.94
C ASN A 574 -11.72 -18.32 -14.44
N VAL A 575 -12.24 -19.28 -13.66
CA VAL A 575 -11.95 -19.43 -12.23
C VAL A 575 -11.42 -20.84 -12.02
N ILE A 576 -10.22 -20.97 -11.46
CA ILE A 576 -9.68 -22.28 -11.09
C ILE A 576 -10.59 -22.93 -10.03
N ASP A 577 -10.72 -24.25 -10.03
CA ASP A 577 -11.38 -24.94 -8.91
C ASP A 577 -10.57 -24.79 -7.62
N LEU A 578 -11.00 -23.86 -6.76
CA LEU A 578 -10.36 -23.51 -5.50
C LEU A 578 -10.86 -24.35 -4.31
N ALA A 579 -11.67 -25.38 -4.51
CA ALA A 579 -12.23 -26.18 -3.40
C ALA A 579 -11.15 -26.87 -2.54
N LYS A 580 -9.97 -27.14 -3.09
CA LYS A 580 -8.83 -27.70 -2.33
C LYS A 580 -8.07 -26.63 -1.55
N GLN A 581 -8.00 -25.42 -2.09
CA GLN A 581 -7.28 -24.28 -1.54
C GLN A 581 -8.07 -23.60 -0.43
N MET A 582 -9.39 -23.54 -0.59
CA MET A 582 -10.29 -22.82 0.31
C MET A 582 -11.08 -23.81 1.15
N LYS A 583 -10.69 -23.94 2.43
CA LYS A 583 -11.40 -24.72 3.43
C LYS A 583 -12.01 -23.78 4.46
N PRO A 584 -13.09 -24.17 5.17
CA PRO A 584 -13.60 -23.36 6.27
C PRO A 584 -12.49 -23.06 7.28
N GLY A 585 -12.18 -21.78 7.48
CA GLY A 585 -11.15 -21.34 8.42
C GLY A 585 -9.73 -21.29 7.85
N ALA A 586 -9.47 -21.74 6.61
CA ALA A 586 -8.12 -21.74 6.05
C ALA A 586 -8.06 -21.56 4.53
N VAL A 587 -7.06 -20.83 4.06
CA VAL A 587 -6.70 -20.71 2.64
C VAL A 587 -5.29 -21.24 2.41
N THR A 588 -5.08 -22.00 1.34
CA THR A 588 -3.75 -22.43 0.88
C THR A 588 -3.49 -21.81 -0.48
N SER A 589 -2.30 -21.25 -0.69
CA SER A 589 -1.94 -20.71 -2.00
C SER A 589 -1.89 -21.82 -3.07
N LEU A 590 -2.17 -21.47 -4.32
CA LEU A 590 -1.85 -22.31 -5.46
C LEU A 590 -0.32 -22.47 -5.49
N GLY A 591 0.15 -23.71 -5.63
CA GLY A 591 1.57 -24.07 -5.41
C GLY A 591 1.92 -24.46 -3.97
N GLY A 592 1.07 -24.13 -2.99
CA GLY A 592 1.16 -24.65 -1.62
C GLY A 592 2.23 -24.02 -0.72
N ALA A 593 2.88 -22.93 -1.17
CA ALA A 593 3.94 -22.27 -0.41
C ALA A 593 3.44 -21.62 0.90
N LEU A 594 2.20 -21.10 0.90
CA LEU A 594 1.60 -20.40 2.04
C LEU A 594 0.29 -21.09 2.45
N ILE A 595 0.16 -21.41 3.73
CA ILE A 595 -1.10 -21.84 4.34
C ILE A 595 -1.49 -20.79 5.38
N TRP A 596 -2.67 -20.20 5.22
CA TRP A 596 -3.23 -19.19 6.10
C TRP A 596 -4.48 -19.74 6.79
N ASN A 597 -4.33 -20.18 8.03
CA ASN A 597 -5.45 -20.57 8.90
C ASN A 597 -5.96 -19.34 9.64
N TYR A 598 -7.00 -18.70 9.09
CA TYR A 598 -7.59 -17.51 9.68
C TYR A 598 -8.55 -17.79 10.84
N ALA A 599 -8.98 -19.04 11.03
CA ALA A 599 -9.73 -19.42 12.23
C ALA A 599 -8.86 -19.37 13.48
N ASP A 600 -7.60 -19.81 13.37
CA ASP A 600 -6.61 -19.76 14.46
C ASP A 600 -5.71 -18.51 14.38
N GLY A 601 -5.76 -17.77 13.27
CA GLY A 601 -4.91 -16.61 13.01
C GLY A 601 -3.43 -16.99 12.89
N ILE A 602 -3.12 -18.02 12.11
CA ILE A 602 -1.76 -18.52 11.88
C ILE A 602 -1.50 -18.67 10.38
N ALA A 603 -0.41 -18.08 9.90
CA ALA A 603 0.14 -18.32 8.57
C ALA A 603 1.44 -19.15 8.65
N ARG A 604 1.63 -20.06 7.68
CA ARG A 604 2.82 -20.92 7.54
C ARG A 604 3.39 -20.80 6.13
N LEU A 605 4.68 -20.49 6.06
CA LEU A 605 5.45 -20.47 4.84
C LEU A 605 6.34 -21.72 4.81
N ASP A 606 6.26 -22.53 3.76
CA ASP A 606 7.12 -23.70 3.59
C ASP A 606 7.65 -23.78 2.15
N THR A 607 8.88 -23.27 1.95
CA THR A 607 9.61 -23.39 0.68
C THR A 607 11.01 -23.94 0.91
N PRO A 608 11.73 -24.40 -0.13
CA PRO A 608 13.08 -24.90 0.02
C PRO A 608 14.08 -23.86 0.56
N LYS A 609 13.90 -22.57 0.27
CA LYS A 609 14.85 -21.50 0.62
C LYS A 609 14.42 -20.63 1.79
N ALA A 610 13.13 -20.67 2.15
CA ALA A 610 12.58 -19.95 3.30
C ALA A 610 11.40 -20.68 3.94
N GLN A 611 11.39 -20.73 5.27
CA GLN A 611 10.36 -21.39 6.06
C GLN A 611 10.03 -20.54 7.29
N GLY A 612 8.78 -20.55 7.74
CA GLY A 612 8.41 -19.74 8.89
C GLY A 612 6.94 -19.80 9.26
N VAL A 613 6.62 -19.18 10.39
CA VAL A 613 5.25 -19.06 10.90
C VAL A 613 5.00 -17.66 11.44
N SER A 614 3.78 -17.17 11.32
CA SER A 614 3.33 -15.89 11.84
C SER A 614 1.95 -16.03 12.46
N GLY A 615 1.71 -15.42 13.62
CA GLY A 615 0.39 -15.31 14.22
C GLY A 615 0.29 -15.72 15.67
N PHE A 616 -0.90 -16.17 16.07
CA PHE A 616 -1.25 -16.52 17.46
C PHE A 616 -0.72 -17.91 17.84
N LEU A 617 0.60 -18.01 18.08
CA LEU A 617 1.30 -19.28 18.29
C LEU A 617 0.89 -20.01 19.60
N SER A 618 0.18 -19.35 20.53
CA SER A 618 -0.42 -20.06 21.68
C SER A 618 -1.52 -21.06 21.28
N LYS A 619 -2.14 -20.89 20.10
CA LYS A 619 -3.14 -21.83 19.56
C LYS A 619 -2.50 -23.11 19.03
N GLN A 620 -1.25 -23.03 18.58
CA GLN A 620 -0.46 -24.19 18.18
C GLN A 620 1.01 -23.95 18.52
N ARG A 621 1.52 -24.70 19.50
CA ARG A 621 2.87 -24.51 20.04
C ARG A 621 3.99 -25.01 19.13
N GLU A 622 3.74 -26.09 18.39
CA GLU A 622 4.74 -26.81 17.61
C GLU A 622 4.40 -26.80 16.13
N PHE A 623 5.39 -26.49 15.29
CA PHE A 623 5.27 -26.46 13.84
C PHE A 623 6.38 -27.28 13.21
N ALA A 624 5.99 -28.29 12.44
CA ALA A 624 6.90 -29.05 11.60
C ALA A 624 6.74 -28.56 10.15
N LEU A 625 7.81 -27.98 9.61
CA LEU A 625 7.97 -27.58 8.21
C LEU A 625 8.96 -28.54 7.53
N SER A 626 9.21 -28.37 6.24
CA SER A 626 10.00 -29.35 5.49
C SER A 626 11.45 -29.49 5.96
N ASP A 627 12.13 -28.40 6.35
CA ASP A 627 13.52 -28.41 6.81
C ASP A 627 13.72 -27.75 8.20
N VAL A 628 12.65 -27.21 8.79
CA VAL A 628 12.67 -26.47 10.05
C VAL A 628 11.54 -26.95 10.96
N GLU A 629 11.84 -27.13 12.24
CA GLU A 629 10.84 -27.25 13.28
C GLU A 629 10.91 -26.08 14.24
N ILE A 630 9.76 -25.56 14.61
CA ILE A 630 9.60 -24.37 15.42
C ILE A 630 8.73 -24.73 16.62
N VAL A 631 9.23 -24.48 17.82
CA VAL A 631 8.46 -24.52 19.07
C VAL A 631 8.45 -23.12 19.63
N SER A 632 7.26 -22.60 19.97
CA SER A 632 7.12 -21.25 20.53
C SER A 632 6.22 -21.25 21.76
N ASP A 633 6.63 -20.51 22.79
CA ASP A 633 5.79 -20.20 23.96
C ASP A 633 5.18 -18.78 23.87
N ASN A 634 5.43 -18.05 22.78
CA ASN A 634 4.83 -16.74 22.55
C ASN A 634 3.33 -16.84 22.28
N ALA A 635 2.56 -15.90 22.82
CA ALA A 635 1.14 -15.76 22.48
C ALA A 635 0.94 -15.37 21.02
N TYR A 636 1.70 -14.37 20.56
CA TYR A 636 1.75 -13.92 19.17
C TYR A 636 3.20 -13.64 18.78
N ALA A 637 3.62 -14.13 17.62
CA ALA A 637 4.94 -13.84 17.06
C ALA A 637 5.03 -14.26 15.58
N THR A 638 6.09 -13.79 14.96
CA THR A 638 6.50 -14.11 13.59
C THR A 638 7.95 -14.60 13.63
N VAL A 639 8.23 -15.69 12.93
CA VAL A 639 9.58 -16.19 12.73
C VAL A 639 9.78 -16.59 11.28
N LEU A 640 10.87 -16.12 10.68
CA LEU A 640 11.34 -16.49 9.36
C LEU A 640 12.73 -17.10 9.45
N VAL A 641 12.92 -18.22 8.78
CA VAL A 641 14.21 -18.89 8.57
C VAL A 641 14.50 -18.85 7.08
N ALA A 642 15.46 -18.02 6.67
CA ALA A 642 15.76 -17.74 5.27
C ALA A 642 17.23 -17.99 4.94
N SER A 643 17.49 -18.56 3.77
CA SER A 643 18.83 -18.71 3.21
C SER A 643 19.39 -17.35 2.79
N LEU A 644 20.61 -17.00 3.21
CA LEU A 644 21.32 -15.78 2.77
C LEU A 644 22.22 -16.01 1.54
N ASP A 645 22.44 -17.27 1.15
CA ASP A 645 23.28 -17.64 0.01
C ASP A 645 22.47 -18.20 -1.17
N GLY A 646 21.14 -18.09 -1.13
CA GLY A 646 20.25 -18.52 -2.20
C GLY A 646 20.11 -20.04 -2.36
N MET A 647 20.80 -20.83 -1.52
CA MET A 647 20.72 -22.30 -1.52
C MET A 647 19.52 -22.78 -0.70
N PRO A 648 18.94 -23.96 -0.98
CA PRO A 648 17.94 -24.57 -0.10
C PRO A 648 18.43 -24.68 1.35
N LEU A 649 17.56 -24.47 2.35
CA LEU A 649 17.91 -24.43 3.77
C LEU A 649 18.69 -25.66 4.24
N ARG A 650 18.35 -26.85 3.72
CA ARG A 650 19.06 -28.12 3.98
C ARG A 650 20.54 -28.13 3.59
N ALA A 651 20.96 -27.24 2.68
CA ALA A 651 22.30 -27.16 2.13
C ALA A 651 22.95 -25.76 2.26
N SER A 652 22.21 -24.77 2.73
CA SER A 652 22.70 -23.40 2.89
C SER A 652 23.83 -23.33 3.92
N ARG A 653 24.83 -22.50 3.64
CA ARG A 653 25.97 -22.20 4.51
C ARG A 653 25.77 -20.92 5.30
N LYS A 654 24.74 -20.14 5.00
CA LYS A 654 24.39 -18.93 5.74
C LYS A 654 22.89 -18.84 5.86
N VAL A 655 22.36 -19.05 7.05
CA VAL A 655 20.92 -19.01 7.32
C VAL A 655 20.61 -17.91 8.32
N LEU A 656 19.67 -17.04 7.99
CA LEU A 656 19.12 -16.04 8.89
C LEU A 656 17.88 -16.60 9.58
N ILE A 657 17.87 -16.60 10.91
CA ILE A 657 16.65 -16.67 11.72
C ILE A 657 16.28 -15.23 12.09
N GLN A 658 15.09 -14.80 11.73
CA GLN A 658 14.53 -13.49 12.07
C GLN A 658 13.27 -13.68 12.89
N VAL A 659 13.11 -12.90 13.95
CA VAL A 659 11.97 -12.97 14.87
C VAL A 659 11.33 -11.59 15.02
N GLY A 660 10.01 -11.54 14.98
CA GLY A 660 9.20 -10.40 15.37
C GLY A 660 8.14 -10.83 16.37
N THR A 661 7.85 -10.00 17.37
CA THR A 661 6.83 -10.25 18.38
C THR A 661 5.83 -9.09 18.35
N GLN A 662 5.61 -8.43 19.49
CA GLN A 662 4.83 -7.20 19.62
C GLN A 662 5.76 -6.08 20.08
N ALA A 663 5.48 -4.85 19.67
CA ALA A 663 6.13 -3.66 20.20
C ALA A 663 5.11 -2.66 20.73
N ARG A 664 5.43 -2.04 21.86
CA ARG A 664 4.65 -0.96 22.49
C ARG A 664 5.57 0.12 23.04
N PRO A 665 5.14 1.39 23.08
CA PRO A 665 5.90 2.43 23.77
C PRO A 665 6.14 2.07 25.25
N THR A 666 7.28 2.48 25.80
CA THR A 666 7.54 2.35 27.23
C THR A 666 6.46 3.08 28.03
N GLY A 667 5.85 2.38 29.00
CA GLY A 667 4.76 2.93 29.81
C GLY A 667 3.38 2.93 29.13
N TRP A 668 3.24 2.31 27.95
CA TRP A 668 1.94 2.09 27.33
C TRP A 668 1.00 1.35 28.28
N VAL A 669 -0.23 1.84 28.42
CA VAL A 669 -1.30 1.16 29.14
C VAL A 669 -2.59 1.36 28.39
N ASP A 670 -3.32 0.28 28.17
CA ASP A 670 -4.70 0.33 27.73
C ASP A 670 -5.59 -0.56 28.60
N THR A 671 -6.91 -0.41 28.48
CA THR A 671 -7.90 -1.23 29.19
C THR A 671 -9.01 -1.65 28.26
N ASP A 672 -9.74 -2.72 28.58
CA ASP A 672 -10.93 -3.09 27.83
C ASP A 672 -11.94 -1.94 27.81
N ALA A 673 -12.55 -1.72 26.65
CA ALA A 673 -13.55 -0.69 26.45
C ALA A 673 -14.69 -1.22 25.59
N THR A 674 -15.91 -0.79 25.92
CA THR A 674 -17.09 -1.01 25.09
C THR A 674 -17.78 0.31 24.88
N TRP A 675 -18.17 0.60 23.65
CA TRP A 675 -18.82 1.84 23.29
C TRP A 675 -19.81 1.63 22.14
N THR A 676 -20.63 2.65 21.87
CA THR A 676 -21.54 2.68 20.73
C THR A 676 -20.91 3.57 19.65
N ASP A 677 -20.74 3.04 18.44
CA ASP A 677 -20.23 3.80 17.30
C ASP A 677 -21.30 4.77 16.73
N PRO A 678 -20.93 5.70 15.81
CA PRO A 678 -21.88 6.64 15.21
C PRO A 678 -23.06 5.99 14.47
N ASP A 679 -22.92 4.73 14.03
CA ASP A 679 -23.99 3.95 13.38
C ASP A 679 -24.90 3.25 14.41
N GLY A 680 -24.67 3.45 15.70
CA GLY A 680 -25.44 2.84 16.78
C GLY A 680 -25.03 1.40 17.11
N LYS A 681 -23.91 0.89 16.57
CA LYS A 681 -23.43 -0.48 16.83
C LYS A 681 -22.54 -0.51 18.06
N THR A 682 -22.71 -1.54 18.88
CA THR A 682 -21.81 -1.81 20.00
C THR A 682 -20.46 -2.32 19.49
N VAL A 683 -19.39 -1.69 19.95
CA VAL A 683 -18.00 -2.05 19.64
C VAL A 683 -17.30 -2.43 20.93
N THR A 684 -16.56 -3.53 20.90
CA THR A 684 -15.65 -3.93 21.97
C THR A 684 -14.24 -3.81 21.47
N GLY A 685 -13.39 -3.16 22.26
CA GLY A 685 -12.00 -2.90 21.94
C GLY A 685 -11.24 -2.45 23.18
N ARG A 686 -10.34 -1.49 22.98
CA ARG A 686 -9.39 -1.00 23.97
C ARG A 686 -9.53 0.51 24.12
N GLN A 687 -9.22 1.04 25.29
CA GLN A 687 -9.04 2.47 25.53
C GLN A 687 -7.62 2.74 26.04
N VAL A 688 -6.93 3.68 25.40
CA VAL A 688 -5.56 4.08 25.78
C VAL A 688 -5.63 4.84 27.10
N ALA A 689 -5.14 4.24 28.18
CA ALA A 689 -5.02 4.88 29.50
C ALA A 689 -3.71 5.67 29.61
N ASN A 690 -2.65 5.22 28.94
CA ASN A 690 -1.38 5.92 28.80
C ASN A 690 -0.74 5.57 27.45
N HIS A 691 -0.42 6.57 26.62
CA HIS A 691 0.22 6.35 25.32
C HIS A 691 1.72 6.05 25.42
N GLY A 692 2.34 6.24 26.59
CA GLY A 692 3.76 5.97 26.80
C GLY A 692 4.71 6.84 25.95
N GLY A 693 5.95 6.39 25.79
CA GLY A 693 6.96 7.09 25.00
C GLY A 693 8.17 6.21 24.68
N ALA A 694 9.25 6.84 24.18
CA ALA A 694 10.49 6.15 23.90
C ALA A 694 11.16 5.54 25.15
N PRO A 695 11.91 4.43 25.00
CA PRO A 695 12.07 3.64 23.77
C PRO A 695 10.87 2.73 23.50
N TRP A 696 10.84 2.07 22.34
CA TRP A 696 10.00 0.88 22.15
C TRP A 696 10.37 -0.21 23.17
N LEU A 697 9.37 -0.90 23.71
CA LEU A 697 9.51 -2.20 24.37
C LEU A 697 9.03 -3.29 23.43
N VAL A 698 9.83 -4.33 23.25
CA VAL A 698 9.54 -5.49 22.39
C VAL A 698 9.31 -6.70 23.28
N ALA A 699 8.27 -7.49 23.01
CA ALA A 699 7.98 -8.69 23.78
C ALA A 699 9.08 -9.75 23.59
N ASP A 700 9.38 -10.51 24.64
CA ASP A 700 10.44 -11.51 24.65
C ASP A 700 10.24 -12.56 23.55
N SER A 701 11.33 -12.94 22.89
CA SER A 701 11.37 -14.07 21.98
C SER A 701 11.46 -15.38 22.76
N GLN A 702 10.50 -16.28 22.56
CA GLN A 702 10.40 -17.55 23.28
C GLN A 702 10.31 -18.70 22.28
N PHE A 703 11.45 -19.01 21.63
CA PHE A 703 11.52 -19.97 20.55
C PHE A 703 12.60 -21.03 20.76
N SER A 704 12.28 -22.27 20.36
CA SER A 704 13.26 -23.31 20.06
C SER A 704 13.12 -23.72 18.60
N ILE A 705 14.22 -23.61 17.85
CA ILE A 705 14.26 -23.89 16.42
C ILE A 705 15.20 -25.05 16.16
N ARG A 706 14.74 -26.04 15.41
CA ARG A 706 15.57 -27.15 14.91
C ARG A 706 15.64 -27.07 13.40
N LEU A 707 16.83 -27.26 12.84
CA LEU A 707 17.04 -27.35 11.39
C LEU A 707 17.51 -28.76 11.03
N THR A 708 17.09 -29.27 9.86
CA THR A 708 17.59 -30.53 9.31
C THR A 708 19.06 -30.43 8.86
N ASN A 709 19.51 -29.21 8.52
CA ASN A 709 20.86 -28.94 8.05
C ASN A 709 21.91 -29.12 9.15
N ARG A 710 22.65 -30.24 9.09
CA ARG A 710 23.66 -30.60 10.08
C ARG A 710 24.99 -29.88 9.90
N SER A 711 25.22 -29.22 8.76
CA SER A 711 26.50 -28.55 8.53
C SER A 711 26.64 -27.30 9.37
N LEU A 712 25.55 -26.68 9.81
CA LEU A 712 25.56 -25.47 10.65
C LEU A 712 26.00 -25.80 12.08
N LYS A 713 27.06 -25.15 12.56
CA LYS A 713 27.66 -25.37 13.89
C LYS A 713 27.77 -24.12 14.75
N ARG A 714 27.64 -22.93 14.16
CA ARG A 714 27.74 -21.65 14.87
C ARG A 714 26.43 -20.88 14.74
N ALA A 715 25.94 -20.35 15.86
CA ALA A 715 24.85 -19.40 15.91
C ALA A 715 25.35 -18.09 16.53
N THR A 716 25.23 -16.99 15.80
CA THR A 716 25.65 -15.66 16.23
C THR A 716 24.40 -14.79 16.38
N LEU A 717 24.20 -14.26 17.59
CA LEU A 717 23.17 -13.25 17.85
C LEU A 717 23.62 -11.94 17.21
N LEU A 718 22.73 -11.31 16.43
CA LEU A 718 22.98 -9.98 15.87
C LEU A 718 22.08 -8.93 16.52
N ASP A 719 22.59 -7.70 16.64
CA ASP A 719 21.78 -6.54 16.98
C ASP A 719 20.91 -6.05 15.81
N ALA A 720 20.12 -5.01 16.03
CA ALA A 720 19.23 -4.45 15.00
C ALA A 720 19.97 -3.89 13.77
N ASN A 721 21.27 -3.58 13.89
CA ASN A 721 22.11 -3.10 12.81
C ASN A 721 22.95 -4.23 12.18
N GLY A 722 22.63 -5.50 12.50
CA GLY A 722 23.29 -6.67 11.93
C GLY A 722 24.69 -6.94 12.50
N MET A 723 25.11 -6.27 13.56
CA MET A 723 26.40 -6.50 14.20
C MET A 723 26.34 -7.70 15.12
N ALA A 724 27.41 -8.49 15.18
CA ALA A 724 27.50 -9.58 16.14
C ALA A 724 27.50 -9.04 17.58
N SER A 725 26.52 -9.46 18.38
CA SER A 725 26.37 -9.05 19.78
C SER A 725 26.61 -10.21 20.76
N GLY A 726 26.65 -11.46 20.28
CA GLY A 726 26.96 -12.63 21.10
C GLY A 726 26.89 -13.95 20.33
N THR A 727 27.16 -15.05 21.02
CA THR A 727 27.00 -16.41 20.50
C THR A 727 25.84 -17.10 21.19
N VAL A 728 25.04 -17.86 20.44
CA VAL A 728 23.95 -18.67 20.97
C VAL A 728 24.37 -20.13 21.00
N GLU A 729 24.14 -20.83 22.10
CA GLU A 729 24.48 -22.24 22.20
C GLU A 729 23.60 -23.08 21.25
N MET A 730 24.23 -24.02 20.56
CA MET A 730 23.57 -24.96 19.66
C MET A 730 23.64 -26.36 20.24
N ALA A 731 22.49 -26.92 20.60
CA ALA A 731 22.39 -28.31 21.01
C ALA A 731 22.52 -29.21 19.77
N SER A 732 23.50 -30.11 19.78
CA SER A 732 23.61 -31.15 18.76
C SER A 732 22.57 -32.24 19.02
N ALA A 733 21.60 -32.39 18.12
CA ALA A 733 20.63 -33.48 18.18
C ALA A 733 20.79 -34.43 16.99
N ALA A 734 20.32 -35.68 17.16
CA ALA A 734 20.39 -36.71 16.13
C ALA A 734 19.69 -36.31 14.81
N ASN A 735 18.79 -35.34 14.84
CA ASN A 735 18.00 -34.86 13.70
C ASN A 735 18.42 -33.45 13.22
N GLY A 736 19.58 -32.95 13.66
CA GLY A 736 20.12 -31.63 13.30
C GLY A 736 20.24 -30.67 14.48
N PRO A 737 20.86 -29.50 14.28
CA PRO A 737 21.07 -28.54 15.36
C PRO A 737 19.76 -27.99 15.89
N ARG A 738 19.67 -27.82 17.21
CA ARG A 738 18.58 -27.13 17.91
C ARG A 738 19.13 -25.92 18.65
N ILE A 739 18.39 -24.83 18.59
CA ILE A 739 18.79 -23.54 19.15
C ILE A 739 17.60 -23.03 19.97
N THR A 740 17.86 -22.63 21.21
CA THR A 740 16.90 -21.86 22.00
C THR A 740 17.31 -20.41 21.89
N LEU A 741 16.40 -19.56 21.41
CA LEU A 741 16.76 -18.17 21.13
C LEU A 741 16.80 -17.36 22.43
N PRO A 742 17.78 -16.46 22.61
CA PRO A 742 17.74 -15.45 23.67
C PRO A 742 16.47 -14.61 23.60
N VAL A 743 15.98 -14.14 24.75
CA VAL A 743 14.73 -13.38 24.84
C VAL A 743 14.73 -12.08 24.03
N ASN A 744 15.90 -11.48 23.83
CA ASN A 744 16.09 -10.24 23.06
C ASN A 744 16.49 -10.48 21.59
N SER A 745 16.14 -11.65 21.03
CA SER A 745 16.50 -11.98 19.65
C SER A 745 15.67 -11.19 18.63
N LEU A 746 16.36 -10.52 17.72
CA LEU A 746 15.76 -10.02 16.46
C LEU A 746 16.30 -10.82 15.27
N TYR A 747 17.62 -11.07 15.26
CA TYR A 747 18.30 -11.84 14.22
C TYR A 747 19.33 -12.79 14.82
N ILE A 748 19.39 -14.01 14.28
CA ILE A 748 20.44 -14.99 14.53
C ILE A 748 20.97 -15.48 13.19
N LEU A 749 22.29 -15.39 13.01
CA LEU A 749 23.00 -15.92 11.85
C LEU A 749 23.55 -17.31 12.16
N LEU A 750 23.24 -18.28 11.31
CA LEU A 750 23.77 -19.64 11.37
C LEU A 750 24.80 -19.88 10.27
N GLU A 751 25.92 -20.47 10.66
CA GLU A 751 27.06 -20.80 9.78
C GLU A 751 27.68 -22.16 10.14
N PRO A 752 28.45 -22.78 9.22
CA PRO A 752 29.18 -24.01 9.47
C PRO A 752 30.19 -24.00 10.61
#